data_AF-W1Q586-F1
#
_entry.id   AF-W1Q586-F1
#
_cell.length_a   1.000
_cell.length_b   1.000
_cell.length_c   1.000
_cell.angle_alpha   90.00
_cell.angle_beta   90.00
_cell.angle_gamma   90.00
#
_symmetry.space_group_name_H-M   'P 1'
#
loop_
_entity.id
_entity.type
_entity.pdbx_description
1 polymer ?
#
loop_
_entity_poly.entity_id
_entity_poly.type
_entity_poly.pdbx_seq_one_letter_code
_entity_poly.pdbx_strand_id
1 'polypeptide(L)'
;MNYKDYLGHEIKVKLGDGILEHSQNWQWFVEYIEENYNLSDIDSFCDFNERINPLIHVFHCFLNILEICNRDLQFKDLLLSEIYLISKYYVGAIERERCSDEINTKFAKILFLVVWITKLQNSGNATKYIIDDRFLKQRNFHQAINMLAFDYDKEAILLYLENTSLVGFEEAKQNIEDNLNKVVYNSSEIFLKNYEGDLLSVNCFDYQLFDRESNLTWQENTLLDMLKISIREGKIEPMFSSGDSIVPDYRSWTPHLLDQLKSYFNHSISNYVIESVDFLLNRRDPSLEIIETHCKLLMELISKGDTYDIISSSTYKILAMLFSEGVMDKITKTEVIRNFYKTIHSITSINLLLELRQSFPINKNQIRSVKDYIENQYKDILLIKDIDTLTQYLGNADIARCINQKYYNMTKAKFLELIEGVKEISVANLFYQAMLFLLEVNRTNQNIDKRIVKQDMINIQAYWQHNIYQKQVETLHEYSKMTKVPKVEVEKYNNSVMINPIVIAKACIISKESDMISTMEHVSEHAIIYLVNRITLRPIFPMKDKEINFDRHDTDNILKSQVEGIIEKYGYKFMNILSLDIYVSVLHKQFEENAKLAIAMFDREKELYTLVEELLGFPLIPYEGNITLGHLTQLFPLLEIEIRHLGKLFGIVPFKESLDEFMKFKDPSSILRELLDNIYRELNGFENAPDLLFVYHFMYNSNSLNIRNECIHGREYIEGNQIRFGFKVTLLALYMVKYRRDLILTNTAKTDRKTS
;
A
#
# COMPACT_ATOMS: atom_id res chain seq x y z
N MET A 1 -1.17 40.51 4.56
CA MET A 1 -0.92 39.21 5.20
C MET A 1 -0.89 38.18 4.08
N ASN A 2 0.07 37.25 4.07
CA ASN A 2 -0.03 36.09 3.17
C ASN A 2 -1.04 35.14 3.81
N TYR A 3 -2.21 35.01 3.19
CA TYR A 3 -3.17 33.96 3.53
C TYR A 3 -2.55 32.58 3.25
N LYS A 4 -2.94 31.57 4.02
CA LYS A 4 -2.46 30.20 3.81
C LYS A 4 -3.29 29.50 2.74
N ASP A 5 -4.60 29.69 2.75
CA ASP A 5 -5.55 29.04 1.82
C ASP A 5 -5.44 27.50 1.77
N TYR A 6 -4.97 26.87 2.85
CA TYR A 6 -5.00 25.42 3.06
C TYR A 6 -5.09 25.07 4.55
N LEU A 7 -5.57 23.87 4.87
CA LEU A 7 -5.56 23.32 6.24
C LEU A 7 -4.23 22.62 6.54
N GLY A 8 -3.52 23.08 7.58
CA GLY A 8 -2.35 22.37 8.12
C GLY A 8 -2.72 21.01 8.74
N HIS A 9 -1.75 20.12 8.92
CA HIS A 9 -1.99 18.76 9.42
C HIS A 9 -2.70 18.75 10.79
N GLU A 10 -2.24 19.53 11.76
CA GLU A 10 -2.86 19.62 13.10
C GLU A 10 -4.35 20.01 13.04
N ILE A 11 -4.72 20.89 12.11
CA ILE A 11 -6.10 21.33 11.92
C ILE A 11 -6.94 20.24 11.26
N LYS A 12 -6.37 19.51 10.28
CA LYS A 12 -7.01 18.34 9.69
C LYS A 12 -7.24 17.24 10.74
N VAL A 13 -6.27 17.00 11.62
CA VAL A 13 -6.42 16.06 12.74
C VAL A 13 -7.52 16.48 13.69
N LYS A 14 -7.52 17.75 14.13
CA LYS A 14 -8.58 18.29 15.00
C LYS A 14 -9.97 18.19 14.37
N LEU A 15 -10.08 18.42 13.06
CA LEU A 15 -11.33 18.28 12.31
C LEU A 15 -11.77 16.81 12.22
N GLY A 16 -10.87 15.89 11.86
CA GLY A 16 -11.15 14.46 11.78
C GLY A 16 -11.57 13.86 13.12
N ASP A 17 -10.83 14.16 14.19
CA ASP A 17 -11.17 13.73 15.56
C ASP A 17 -12.53 14.29 16.00
N GLY A 18 -12.77 15.59 15.76
CA GLY A 18 -14.06 16.21 16.08
C GLY A 18 -15.23 15.57 15.35
N ILE A 19 -15.05 15.13 14.09
CA ILE A 19 -16.08 14.44 13.32
C ILE A 19 -16.36 13.06 13.91
N LEU A 20 -15.31 12.26 14.14
CA LEU A 20 -15.46 10.91 14.69
C LEU A 20 -16.10 10.93 16.10
N GLU A 21 -15.76 11.92 16.91
CA GLU A 21 -16.32 12.12 18.26
C GLU A 21 -17.72 12.74 18.26
N HIS A 22 -18.29 13.08 17.09
CA HIS A 22 -19.57 13.79 16.97
C HIS A 22 -19.62 15.10 17.79
N SER A 23 -18.50 15.84 17.78
CA SER A 23 -18.36 17.10 18.51
C SER A 23 -19.46 18.10 18.15
N GLN A 24 -19.89 18.90 19.13
CA GLN A 24 -20.84 20.00 18.93
C GLN A 24 -20.15 21.38 18.95
N ASN A 25 -18.82 21.42 19.08
CA ASN A 25 -18.05 22.65 19.18
C ASN A 25 -17.21 22.87 17.92
N TRP A 26 -17.75 23.65 16.98
CA TRP A 26 -17.15 23.94 15.67
C TRP A 26 -16.85 25.42 15.43
N GLN A 27 -17.12 26.29 16.41
CA GLN A 27 -16.85 27.74 16.27
C GLN A 27 -15.38 28.02 16.00
N TRP A 28 -14.48 27.23 16.59
CA TRP A 28 -13.04 27.32 16.35
C TRP A 28 -12.66 27.14 14.88
N PHE A 29 -13.42 26.32 14.12
CA PHE A 29 -13.13 26.08 12.70
C PHE A 29 -13.47 27.32 11.88
N VAL A 30 -14.62 27.94 12.17
CA VAL A 30 -15.01 29.22 11.55
C VAL A 30 -13.97 30.29 11.83
N GLU A 31 -13.59 30.49 13.09
CA GLU A 31 -12.56 31.46 13.49
C GLU A 31 -11.23 31.21 12.78
N TYR A 32 -10.83 29.94 12.66
CA TYR A 32 -9.60 29.58 11.95
C TYR A 32 -9.66 29.95 10.46
N ILE A 33 -10.77 29.68 9.77
CA ILE A 33 -10.92 30.02 8.34
C ILE A 33 -10.88 31.55 8.16
N GLU A 34 -11.59 32.30 8.99
CA GLU A 34 -11.60 33.78 8.94
C GLU A 34 -10.22 34.40 9.12
N GLU A 35 -9.35 33.78 9.92
CA GLU A 35 -7.99 34.28 10.17
C GLU A 35 -6.97 33.87 9.10
N ASN A 36 -7.21 32.78 8.34
CA ASN A 36 -6.19 32.13 7.51
C ASN A 36 -6.51 32.04 6.01
N TYR A 37 -7.77 32.28 5.60
CA TYR A 37 -8.20 32.20 4.20
C TYR A 37 -8.49 33.59 3.61
N ASN A 38 -8.27 33.74 2.30
CA ASN A 38 -8.75 34.89 1.55
C ASN A 38 -10.25 34.78 1.31
N LEU A 39 -11.04 35.60 2.02
CA LEU A 39 -12.50 35.65 1.96
C LEU A 39 -13.06 36.89 1.25
N SER A 40 -12.22 37.61 0.49
CA SER A 40 -12.68 38.76 -0.31
C SER A 40 -13.74 38.32 -1.34
N ASP A 41 -14.60 39.19 -1.86
CA ASP A 41 -15.45 38.80 -3.00
C ASP A 41 -14.61 38.73 -4.31
N ILE A 42 -15.23 38.32 -5.42
CA ILE A 42 -14.62 38.21 -6.75
C ILE A 42 -15.10 39.32 -7.69
N ASP A 43 -14.29 39.67 -8.69
CA ASP A 43 -14.69 40.64 -9.73
C ASP A 43 -14.90 40.00 -11.11
N SER A 44 -14.27 38.84 -11.34
CA SER A 44 -14.39 38.09 -12.59
C SER A 44 -14.62 36.59 -12.37
N PHE A 45 -15.07 35.90 -13.42
CA PHE A 45 -15.15 34.44 -13.43
C PHE A 45 -13.77 33.76 -13.42
N CYS A 46 -12.72 34.46 -13.85
CA CYS A 46 -11.35 33.98 -13.69
C CYS A 46 -11.00 33.90 -12.20
N ASP A 47 -11.28 34.95 -11.44
CA ASP A 47 -11.06 35.00 -9.99
C ASP A 47 -11.83 33.90 -9.26
N PHE A 48 -13.05 33.57 -9.73
CA PHE A 48 -13.83 32.44 -9.23
C PHE A 48 -13.05 31.14 -9.40
N ASN A 49 -12.59 30.83 -10.61
CA ASN A 49 -11.88 29.58 -10.90
C ASN A 49 -10.56 29.46 -10.13
N GLU A 50 -9.86 30.57 -9.88
CA GLU A 50 -8.62 30.57 -9.07
C GLU A 50 -8.89 30.30 -7.58
N ARG A 51 -10.04 30.76 -7.06
CA ARG A 51 -10.36 30.72 -5.62
C ARG A 51 -11.31 29.60 -5.21
N ILE A 52 -11.92 28.91 -6.17
CA ILE A 52 -12.92 27.88 -5.89
C ILE A 52 -12.35 26.69 -5.11
N ASN A 53 -11.13 26.24 -5.45
CA ASN A 53 -10.52 25.04 -4.87
C ASN A 53 -10.37 25.08 -3.33
N PRO A 54 -9.72 26.10 -2.73
CA PRO A 54 -9.59 26.17 -1.27
C PRO A 54 -10.95 26.32 -0.57
N LEU A 55 -11.90 27.04 -1.18
CA LEU A 55 -13.22 27.28 -0.59
C LEU A 55 -14.18 26.09 -0.74
N ILE A 56 -14.06 25.27 -1.78
CA ILE A 56 -14.75 23.97 -1.88
C ILE A 56 -14.31 23.04 -0.76
N HIS A 57 -13.03 23.06 -0.38
CA HIS A 57 -12.57 22.25 0.75
C HIS A 57 -13.24 22.69 2.06
N VAL A 58 -13.39 23.99 2.28
CA VAL A 58 -14.13 24.54 3.42
C VAL A 58 -15.61 24.16 3.35
N PHE A 59 -16.24 24.28 2.19
CA PHE A 59 -17.61 23.83 1.95
C PHE A 59 -17.80 22.35 2.33
N HIS A 60 -16.92 21.45 1.86
CA HIS A 60 -16.95 20.03 2.21
C HIS A 60 -16.78 19.83 3.73
N CYS A 61 -15.89 20.57 4.38
CA CYS A 61 -15.77 20.51 5.84
C CYS A 61 -17.09 20.88 6.53
N PHE A 62 -17.80 21.91 6.05
CA PHE A 62 -19.12 22.26 6.59
C PHE A 62 -20.17 21.19 6.35
N LEU A 63 -20.17 20.48 5.21
CA LEU A 63 -21.06 19.35 5.00
C LEU A 63 -20.86 18.28 6.09
N ASN A 64 -19.61 17.88 6.33
CA ASN A 64 -19.28 16.88 7.34
C ASN A 64 -19.64 17.35 8.76
N ILE A 65 -19.47 18.64 9.05
CA ILE A 65 -19.87 19.25 10.33
C ILE A 65 -21.39 19.23 10.49
N LEU A 66 -22.15 19.58 9.44
CA LEU A 66 -23.62 19.64 9.47
C LEU A 66 -24.27 18.27 9.64
N GLU A 67 -23.60 17.17 9.26
CA GLU A 67 -24.09 15.81 9.50
C GLU A 67 -24.16 15.46 10.99
N ILE A 68 -23.34 16.10 11.82
CA ILE A 68 -23.20 15.78 13.26
C ILE A 68 -23.56 16.93 14.19
N CYS A 69 -23.51 18.18 13.73
CA CYS A 69 -23.69 19.38 14.54
C CYS A 69 -25.05 20.03 14.29
N ASN A 70 -25.83 20.20 15.35
CA ASN A 70 -27.14 20.87 15.31
C ASN A 70 -27.10 22.33 15.81
N ARG A 71 -25.91 22.87 16.12
CA ARG A 71 -25.76 24.24 16.63
C ARG A 71 -25.51 25.22 15.50
N ASP A 72 -26.11 26.40 15.63
CA ASP A 72 -25.78 27.52 14.75
C ASP A 72 -24.39 28.08 15.06
N LEU A 73 -23.66 28.40 14.01
CA LEU A 73 -22.32 28.97 14.05
C LEU A 73 -22.40 30.48 13.83
N GLN A 74 -21.47 31.21 14.43
CA GLN A 74 -21.37 32.66 14.30
C GLN A 74 -20.26 33.02 13.31
N PHE A 75 -20.53 33.97 12.43
CA PHE A 75 -19.61 34.39 11.37
C PHE A 75 -19.40 35.90 11.46
N LYS A 76 -18.15 36.34 11.31
CA LYS A 76 -17.77 37.74 11.10
C LYS A 76 -17.68 38.06 9.61
N ASP A 77 -17.25 37.08 8.81
CA ASP A 77 -17.11 37.22 7.36
C ASP A 77 -18.38 36.83 6.61
N LEU A 78 -18.81 37.68 5.69
CA LEU A 78 -20.04 37.48 4.91
C LEU A 78 -19.93 36.28 3.96
N LEU A 79 -18.83 36.18 3.20
CA LEU A 79 -18.66 35.11 2.21
C LEU A 79 -18.65 33.73 2.90
N LEU A 80 -17.96 33.61 4.03
CA LEU A 80 -17.92 32.36 4.78
C LEU A 80 -19.31 31.98 5.33
N SER A 81 -20.08 32.97 5.80
CA SER A 81 -21.46 32.74 6.26
C SER A 81 -22.36 32.24 5.13
N GLU A 82 -22.17 32.75 3.91
CA GLU A 82 -22.92 32.33 2.72
C GLU A 82 -22.49 30.94 2.25
N ILE A 83 -21.20 30.57 2.31
CA ILE A 83 -20.74 29.20 2.03
C ILE A 83 -21.38 28.20 3.01
N TYR A 84 -21.47 28.55 4.30
CA TYR A 84 -22.17 27.73 5.29
C TYR A 84 -23.67 27.62 5.01
N LEU A 85 -24.31 28.71 4.56
CA LEU A 85 -25.72 28.70 4.15
C LEU A 85 -25.95 27.78 2.95
N ILE A 86 -25.09 27.83 1.93
CA ILE A 86 -25.13 26.92 0.77
C ILE A 86 -24.92 25.46 1.22
N SER A 87 -24.09 25.23 2.24
CA SER A 87 -23.90 23.91 2.85
C SER A 87 -25.19 23.40 3.50
N LYS A 88 -25.92 24.26 4.22
CA LYS A 88 -27.26 23.93 4.75
C LYS A 88 -28.26 23.58 3.64
N TYR A 89 -28.22 24.29 2.50
CA TYR A 89 -29.05 23.96 1.34
C TYR A 89 -28.70 22.59 0.75
N TYR A 90 -27.40 22.29 0.61
CA TYR A 90 -26.94 21.00 0.09
C TYR A 90 -27.51 19.83 0.90
N VAL A 91 -27.38 19.86 2.24
CA VAL A 91 -27.91 18.82 3.14
C VAL A 91 -29.44 18.84 3.29
N GLY A 92 -30.13 19.84 2.72
CA GLY A 92 -31.59 19.95 2.77
C GLY A 92 -32.16 20.57 4.05
N ALA A 93 -31.33 21.28 4.82
CA ALA A 93 -31.75 21.97 6.04
C ALA A 93 -32.49 23.29 5.76
N ILE A 94 -32.35 23.85 4.56
CA ILE A 94 -33.07 25.04 4.08
C ILE A 94 -33.56 24.84 2.64
N GLU A 95 -34.60 25.57 2.28
CA GLU A 95 -35.15 25.60 0.93
C GLU A 95 -34.28 26.43 -0.02
N ARG A 96 -34.39 26.15 -1.32
CA ARG A 96 -33.62 26.79 -2.39
C ARG A 96 -33.87 28.30 -2.43
N GLU A 97 -35.14 28.70 -2.41
CA GLU A 97 -35.60 30.09 -2.49
C GLU A 97 -34.99 30.91 -1.37
N ARG A 98 -35.08 30.40 -0.14
CA ARG A 98 -34.48 31.03 1.03
C ARG A 98 -32.97 31.18 0.90
N CYS A 99 -32.27 30.14 0.43
CA CYS A 99 -30.83 30.22 0.23
C CYS A 99 -30.49 31.28 -0.83
N SER A 100 -31.23 31.31 -1.94
CA SER A 100 -31.03 32.25 -3.05
C SER A 100 -31.27 33.71 -2.64
N ASP A 101 -32.23 33.97 -1.76
CA ASP A 101 -32.57 35.33 -1.31
C ASP A 101 -31.56 35.89 -0.30
N GLU A 102 -30.91 35.02 0.47
CA GLU A 102 -29.97 35.41 1.54
C GLU A 102 -28.51 35.56 1.04
N ILE A 103 -28.15 35.05 -0.15
CA ILE A 103 -26.80 35.17 -0.73
C ILE A 103 -26.60 36.46 -1.54
N ASN A 104 -25.52 37.19 -1.24
CA ASN A 104 -25.24 38.51 -1.80
C ASN A 104 -23.93 38.57 -2.57
N THR A 105 -22.87 37.88 -2.10
CA THR A 105 -21.56 37.93 -2.76
C THR A 105 -21.61 37.28 -4.15
N LYS A 106 -20.80 37.80 -5.08
CA LYS A 106 -20.71 37.26 -6.44
C LYS A 106 -20.20 35.82 -6.41
N PHE A 107 -19.22 35.52 -5.54
CA PHE A 107 -18.71 34.16 -5.39
C PHE A 107 -19.79 33.19 -4.94
N ALA A 108 -20.53 33.52 -3.86
CA ALA A 108 -21.57 32.65 -3.33
C ALA A 108 -22.70 32.40 -4.35
N LYS A 109 -23.06 33.40 -5.17
CA LYS A 109 -24.07 33.24 -6.22
C LYS A 109 -23.69 32.19 -7.26
N ILE A 110 -22.43 32.17 -7.69
CA ILE A 110 -21.93 31.15 -8.63
C ILE A 110 -21.80 29.80 -7.93
N LEU A 111 -21.25 29.75 -6.71
CA LEU A 111 -21.14 28.50 -5.95
C LEU A 111 -22.52 27.85 -5.71
N PHE A 112 -23.53 28.64 -5.32
CA PHE A 112 -24.89 28.17 -5.12
C PHE A 112 -25.48 27.55 -6.39
N LEU A 113 -25.28 28.20 -7.55
CA LEU A 113 -25.72 27.68 -8.83
C LEU A 113 -25.08 26.32 -9.14
N VAL A 114 -23.76 26.19 -8.94
CA VAL A 114 -23.04 24.93 -9.13
C VAL A 114 -23.57 23.85 -8.19
N VAL A 115 -23.79 24.18 -6.92
CA VAL A 115 -24.36 23.26 -5.91
C VAL A 115 -25.78 22.83 -6.28
N TRP A 116 -26.62 23.74 -6.74
CA TRP A 116 -27.99 23.45 -7.15
C TRP A 116 -28.01 22.49 -8.36
N ILE A 117 -27.23 22.80 -9.40
CA ILE A 117 -27.08 21.92 -10.57
C ILE A 117 -26.56 20.54 -10.17
N THR A 118 -25.55 20.48 -9.29
CA THR A 118 -24.99 19.22 -8.78
C THR A 118 -26.05 18.39 -8.04
N LYS A 119 -26.88 19.05 -7.23
CA LYS A 119 -27.96 18.39 -6.47
C LYS A 119 -29.03 17.82 -7.41
N LEU A 120 -29.41 18.56 -8.44
CA LEU A 120 -30.32 18.06 -9.49
C LEU A 120 -29.73 16.85 -10.21
N GLN A 121 -28.45 16.91 -10.58
CA GLN A 121 -27.75 15.79 -11.20
C GLN A 121 -27.79 14.54 -10.32
N ASN A 122 -27.42 14.66 -9.04
CA ASN A 122 -27.40 13.52 -8.10
C ASN A 122 -28.78 12.87 -7.95
N SER A 123 -29.87 13.65 -8.01
CA SER A 123 -31.24 13.12 -7.85
C SER A 123 -31.68 12.13 -8.94
N GLY A 124 -31.09 12.21 -10.14
CA GLY A 124 -31.50 11.42 -11.31
C GLY A 124 -30.48 10.43 -11.86
N ASN A 125 -29.23 10.44 -11.35
CA ASN A 125 -28.08 9.78 -12.00
C ASN A 125 -27.32 8.76 -11.14
N ALA A 126 -27.82 8.43 -9.94
CA ALA A 126 -27.11 7.57 -8.98
C ALA A 126 -25.67 8.05 -8.64
N THR A 127 -25.43 9.35 -8.73
CA THR A 127 -24.16 10.00 -8.37
C THR A 127 -24.23 10.62 -6.97
N LYS A 128 -23.07 10.86 -6.36
CA LYS A 128 -22.93 11.48 -5.03
C LYS A 128 -21.88 12.61 -5.05
N TYR A 129 -21.86 13.41 -6.10
CA TYR A 129 -20.90 14.50 -6.23
C TYR A 129 -21.18 15.61 -5.23
N ILE A 130 -20.14 16.08 -4.54
CA ILE A 130 -20.22 17.26 -3.66
C ILE A 130 -20.36 18.53 -4.51
N ILE A 131 -19.54 18.62 -5.55
CA ILE A 131 -19.57 19.66 -6.58
C ILE A 131 -19.27 18.98 -7.92
N ASP A 132 -20.07 19.26 -8.94
CA ASP A 132 -19.80 18.91 -10.34
C ASP A 132 -20.02 20.15 -11.23
N ASP A 133 -18.94 20.69 -11.77
CA ASP A 133 -18.97 21.89 -12.60
C ASP A 133 -19.00 21.59 -14.11
N ARG A 134 -19.04 20.30 -14.50
CA ARG A 134 -19.04 19.89 -15.92
C ARG A 134 -20.25 20.41 -16.68
N PHE A 135 -21.40 20.53 -16.02
CA PHE A 135 -22.59 21.11 -16.64
C PHE A 135 -22.40 22.57 -17.08
N LEU A 136 -21.53 23.32 -16.39
CA LEU A 136 -21.18 24.71 -16.70
C LEU A 136 -20.04 24.79 -17.73
N LYS A 137 -19.16 23.79 -17.76
CA LYS A 137 -17.91 23.80 -18.54
C LYS A 137 -17.97 23.00 -19.84
N GLN A 138 -18.94 22.11 -20.01
CA GLN A 138 -18.96 21.15 -21.12
C GLN A 138 -20.26 21.25 -21.91
N ARG A 139 -20.12 21.32 -23.24
CA ARG A 139 -21.25 21.18 -24.16
C ARG A 139 -21.69 19.73 -24.26
N ASN A 140 -22.92 19.51 -24.73
CA ASN A 140 -23.56 18.19 -24.86
C ASN A 140 -23.74 17.40 -23.55
N PHE A 141 -23.39 17.95 -22.39
CA PHE A 141 -23.38 17.20 -21.13
C PHE A 141 -24.76 16.63 -20.77
N HIS A 142 -25.84 17.25 -21.26
CA HIS A 142 -27.21 16.70 -21.20
C HIS A 142 -27.39 15.30 -21.81
N GLN A 143 -26.44 14.82 -22.63
CA GLN A 143 -26.42 13.47 -23.19
C GLN A 143 -25.77 12.45 -22.24
N ALA A 144 -24.90 12.91 -21.34
CA ALA A 144 -24.17 12.08 -20.39
C ALA A 144 -24.96 11.82 -19.10
N ILE A 145 -26.03 12.59 -18.85
CA ILE A 145 -26.84 12.52 -17.63
C ILE A 145 -28.35 12.50 -17.93
N ASN A 146 -29.11 11.98 -16.98
CA ASN A 146 -30.56 12.04 -16.92
C ASN A 146 -31.01 13.48 -16.60
N MET A 147 -31.79 14.05 -17.52
CA MET A 147 -32.24 15.44 -17.48
C MET A 147 -33.61 15.67 -16.81
N LEU A 148 -34.29 14.61 -16.35
CA LEU A 148 -35.66 14.72 -15.83
C LEU A 148 -35.80 15.74 -14.68
N ALA A 149 -34.85 15.77 -13.74
CA ALA A 149 -34.87 16.72 -12.63
C ALA A 149 -34.64 18.17 -13.09
N PHE A 150 -33.79 18.35 -14.11
CA PHE A 150 -33.51 19.65 -14.71
C PHE A 150 -34.70 20.21 -15.47
N ASP A 151 -35.48 19.35 -16.13
CA ASP A 151 -36.67 19.78 -16.88
C ASP A 151 -37.73 20.45 -15.96
N TYR A 152 -37.82 20.07 -14.68
CA TYR A 152 -38.71 20.70 -13.70
C TYR A 152 -38.23 22.10 -13.25
N ASP A 153 -36.92 22.25 -13.04
CA ASP A 153 -36.34 23.48 -12.48
C ASP A 153 -35.81 24.46 -13.54
N LYS A 154 -35.89 24.08 -14.82
CA LYS A 154 -35.31 24.82 -15.96
C LYS A 154 -35.60 26.32 -15.94
N GLU A 155 -36.88 26.71 -15.87
CA GLU A 155 -37.27 28.13 -15.91
C GLU A 155 -36.70 28.92 -14.72
N ALA A 156 -36.63 28.30 -13.55
CA ALA A 156 -36.06 28.94 -12.36
C ALA A 156 -34.55 29.11 -12.48
N ILE A 157 -33.85 28.14 -13.07
CA ILE A 157 -32.41 28.24 -13.34
C ILE A 157 -32.13 29.35 -14.35
N LEU A 158 -32.89 29.41 -15.44
CA LEU A 158 -32.76 30.46 -16.45
C LEU A 158 -32.99 31.85 -15.86
N LEU A 159 -34.03 32.04 -15.03
CA LEU A 159 -34.29 33.30 -14.34
C LEU A 159 -33.15 33.67 -13.37
N TYR A 160 -32.56 32.70 -12.68
CA TYR A 160 -31.42 32.94 -11.80
C TYR A 160 -30.15 33.36 -12.58
N LEU A 161 -29.92 32.76 -13.76
CA LEU A 161 -28.82 33.13 -14.67
C LEU A 161 -28.97 34.53 -15.27
N GLU A 162 -30.20 34.99 -15.54
CA GLU A 162 -30.46 36.35 -16.00
C GLU A 162 -30.07 37.40 -14.96
N ASN A 163 -30.30 37.10 -13.68
CA ASN A 163 -30.00 37.99 -12.56
C ASN A 163 -28.55 37.91 -12.07
N THR A 164 -27.73 37.03 -12.63
CA THR A 164 -26.33 36.85 -12.26
C THR A 164 -25.42 37.50 -13.30
N SER A 165 -24.77 38.62 -12.94
CA SER A 165 -23.81 39.32 -13.80
C SER A 165 -22.40 39.28 -13.21
N LEU A 166 -21.47 38.69 -13.96
CA LEU A 166 -20.05 38.59 -13.59
C LEU A 166 -19.20 38.62 -14.87
N VAL A 167 -18.13 39.42 -14.86
CA VAL A 167 -17.25 39.56 -16.03
C VAL A 167 -16.63 38.20 -16.38
N GLY A 168 -16.79 37.77 -17.64
CA GLY A 168 -16.24 36.51 -18.14
C GLY A 168 -17.10 35.26 -17.86
N PHE A 169 -18.32 35.41 -17.32
CA PHE A 169 -19.23 34.28 -17.04
C PHE A 169 -20.12 33.87 -18.24
N GLU A 170 -20.13 34.66 -19.32
CA GLU A 170 -21.04 34.49 -20.46
C GLU A 170 -20.97 33.10 -21.11
N GLU A 171 -19.77 32.52 -21.22
CA GLU A 171 -19.60 31.20 -21.82
C GLU A 171 -20.15 30.07 -20.95
N ALA A 172 -19.90 30.13 -19.64
CA ALA A 172 -20.46 29.18 -18.70
C ALA A 172 -22.00 29.28 -18.69
N LYS A 173 -22.54 30.49 -18.73
CA LYS A 173 -23.99 30.72 -18.86
C LYS A 173 -24.54 30.09 -20.14
N GLN A 174 -23.90 30.33 -21.28
CA GLN A 174 -24.30 29.74 -22.56
C GLN A 174 -24.29 28.20 -22.51
N ASN A 175 -23.25 27.58 -21.94
CA ASN A 175 -23.18 26.13 -21.79
C ASN A 175 -24.33 25.57 -20.91
N ILE A 176 -24.70 26.26 -19.83
CA ILE A 176 -25.82 25.85 -18.97
C ILE A 176 -27.13 25.93 -19.77
N GLU A 177 -27.36 27.04 -20.48
CA GLU A 177 -28.54 27.24 -21.31
C GLU A 177 -28.64 26.18 -22.41
N ASP A 178 -27.54 25.91 -23.12
CA ASP A 178 -27.47 24.92 -24.19
C ASP A 178 -27.75 23.50 -23.67
N ASN A 179 -27.23 23.14 -22.50
CA ASN A 179 -27.52 21.85 -21.86
C ASN A 179 -28.99 21.75 -21.42
N LEU A 180 -29.57 22.79 -20.81
CA LEU A 180 -30.99 22.84 -20.43
C LEU A 180 -31.92 22.81 -21.66
N ASN A 181 -31.46 23.33 -22.80
CA ASN A 181 -32.17 23.32 -24.07
C ASN A 181 -31.86 22.08 -24.94
N LYS A 182 -30.97 21.19 -24.47
CA LYS A 182 -30.54 19.97 -25.18
C LYS A 182 -29.99 20.27 -26.57
N VAL A 183 -29.23 21.36 -26.70
CA VAL A 183 -28.56 21.74 -27.95
C VAL A 183 -27.43 20.77 -28.23
N VAL A 184 -27.45 20.15 -29.41
CA VAL A 184 -26.45 19.15 -29.82
C VAL A 184 -25.39 19.78 -30.71
N TYR A 185 -24.14 19.65 -30.27
CA TYR A 185 -22.94 20.01 -31.01
C TYR A 185 -22.33 18.75 -31.63
N ASN A 186 -22.00 18.79 -32.91
CA ASN A 186 -21.28 17.70 -33.59
C ASN A 186 -19.78 17.79 -33.31
N SER A 187 -19.07 16.68 -33.54
CA SER A 187 -17.60 16.66 -33.45
C SER A 187 -16.99 17.72 -34.37
N SER A 188 -16.07 18.51 -33.81
CA SER A 188 -15.34 19.52 -34.56
C SER A 188 -14.18 18.87 -35.31
N GLU A 189 -14.16 18.94 -36.65
CA GLU A 189 -12.98 18.53 -37.43
C GLU A 189 -11.74 19.36 -37.05
N ILE A 190 -11.95 20.60 -36.60
CA ILE A 190 -10.89 21.48 -36.09
C ILE A 190 -10.32 20.91 -34.79
N PHE A 191 -11.14 20.35 -33.90
CA PHE A 191 -10.67 19.73 -32.65
C PHE A 191 -9.70 18.57 -32.93
N LEU A 192 -10.11 17.62 -33.78
CA LEU A 192 -9.26 16.46 -34.09
C LEU A 192 -7.95 16.88 -34.78
N LYS A 193 -7.99 17.93 -35.60
CA LYS A 193 -6.79 18.50 -36.23
C LYS A 193 -5.88 19.22 -35.24
N ASN A 194 -6.45 19.96 -34.29
CA ASN A 194 -5.68 20.69 -33.27
C ASN A 194 -4.92 19.73 -32.35
N TYR A 195 -5.52 18.58 -32.01
CA TYR A 195 -4.95 17.56 -31.13
C TYR A 195 -4.39 16.34 -31.88
N GLU A 196 -4.24 16.40 -33.21
CA GLU A 196 -3.82 15.24 -34.02
C GLU A 196 -2.48 14.67 -33.55
N GLY A 197 -1.50 15.55 -33.27
CA GLY A 197 -0.18 15.14 -32.80
C GLY A 197 -0.18 14.49 -31.42
N ASP A 198 -1.14 14.84 -30.57
CA ASP A 198 -1.28 14.33 -29.20
C ASP A 198 -2.02 12.98 -29.18
N LEU A 199 -3.11 12.92 -29.94
CA LEU A 199 -3.95 11.72 -30.11
C LEU A 199 -3.20 10.62 -30.86
N LEU A 200 -2.43 10.97 -31.89
CA LEU A 200 -1.70 10.03 -32.73
C LEU A 200 -0.19 10.08 -32.44
N SER A 201 0.17 9.72 -31.21
CA SER A 201 1.55 9.72 -30.73
C SER A 201 2.02 8.34 -30.28
N VAL A 202 3.34 8.13 -30.34
CA VAL A 202 4.02 6.99 -29.70
C VAL A 202 3.78 6.98 -28.18
N ASN A 203 3.60 8.16 -27.58
CA ASN A 203 3.38 8.41 -26.15
C ASN A 203 1.99 9.02 -25.91
N CYS A 204 0.99 8.54 -26.64
CA CYS A 204 -0.41 8.91 -26.46
C CYS A 204 -0.88 8.79 -24.98
N PHE A 205 -0.47 7.72 -24.30
CA PHE A 205 -0.80 7.46 -22.89
C PHE A 205 0.40 7.74 -21.97
N ASP A 206 0.71 9.02 -21.76
CA ASP A 206 1.86 9.47 -20.96
C ASP A 206 1.55 10.70 -20.10
N TYR A 207 0.39 10.69 -19.42
CA TYR A 207 -0.03 11.78 -18.53
C TYR A 207 -0.05 13.17 -19.19
N GLN A 208 -0.51 13.24 -20.44
CA GLN A 208 -0.46 14.47 -21.21
C GLN A 208 -1.30 15.58 -20.57
N LEU A 209 -0.74 16.79 -20.51
CA LEU A 209 -1.39 17.97 -19.93
C LEU A 209 -1.79 18.93 -21.05
N PHE A 210 -3.03 19.44 -20.97
CA PHE A 210 -3.59 20.35 -21.96
C PHE A 210 -4.25 21.53 -21.26
N ASP A 211 -4.04 22.71 -21.83
CA ASP A 211 -4.96 23.83 -21.63
C ASP A 211 -6.20 23.53 -22.48
N ARG A 212 -7.32 23.26 -21.81
CA ARG A 212 -8.57 22.92 -22.49
C ARG A 212 -9.26 24.19 -22.97
N GLU A 213 -9.72 24.16 -24.21
CA GLU A 213 -10.68 25.16 -24.69
C GLU A 213 -11.96 25.08 -23.85
N SER A 214 -12.57 26.24 -23.57
CA SER A 214 -13.73 26.37 -22.69
C SER A 214 -15.05 25.89 -23.31
N ASN A 215 -15.04 25.55 -24.59
CA ASN A 215 -16.21 25.23 -25.40
C ASN A 215 -16.27 23.74 -25.83
N LEU A 216 -15.40 22.89 -25.28
CA LEU A 216 -15.34 21.48 -25.63
C LEU A 216 -16.60 20.73 -25.18
N THR A 217 -17.00 19.76 -25.99
CA THR A 217 -18.05 18.80 -25.62
C THR A 217 -17.56 17.83 -24.55
N TRP A 218 -18.47 17.16 -23.83
CA TRP A 218 -18.06 16.14 -22.86
C TRP A 218 -17.34 14.97 -23.55
N GLN A 219 -17.69 14.65 -24.80
CA GLN A 219 -17.00 13.62 -25.60
C GLN A 219 -15.54 14.00 -25.86
N GLU A 220 -15.29 15.24 -26.30
CA GLU A 220 -13.95 15.79 -26.54
C GLU A 220 -13.13 15.85 -25.25
N ASN A 221 -13.74 16.30 -24.15
CA ASN A 221 -13.11 16.26 -22.82
C ASN A 221 -12.72 14.84 -22.41
N THR A 222 -13.62 13.87 -22.60
CA THR A 222 -13.38 12.47 -22.23
C THR A 222 -12.26 11.85 -23.07
N LEU A 223 -12.20 12.17 -24.36
CA LEU A 223 -11.10 11.72 -25.22
C LEU A 223 -9.75 12.29 -24.75
N LEU A 224 -9.70 13.58 -24.35
CA LEU A 224 -8.50 14.17 -23.76
C LEU A 224 -8.17 13.61 -22.37
N ASP A 225 -9.19 13.21 -21.59
CA ASP A 225 -8.97 12.50 -20.32
C ASP A 225 -8.29 11.15 -20.54
N MET A 226 -8.59 10.44 -21.62
CA MET A 226 -7.90 9.19 -21.95
C MET A 226 -6.40 9.36 -22.18
N LEU A 227 -5.92 10.56 -22.56
CA LEU A 227 -4.49 10.85 -22.74
C LEU A 227 -3.75 11.13 -21.42
N LYS A 228 -4.52 11.34 -20.32
CA LYS A 228 -4.00 11.59 -18.97
C LYS A 228 -3.75 10.31 -18.17
N ILE A 229 -3.69 9.16 -18.83
CA ILE A 229 -3.33 7.90 -18.19
C ILE A 229 -1.92 7.49 -18.58
N SER A 230 -1.37 6.53 -17.86
CA SER A 230 -0.26 5.73 -18.35
C SER A 230 -0.57 4.24 -18.24
N ILE A 231 0.35 3.43 -18.79
CA ILE A 231 0.26 1.98 -18.75
C ILE A 231 1.41 1.46 -17.89
N ARG A 232 1.08 0.72 -16.82
CA ARG A 232 2.02 -0.03 -15.97
C ARG A 232 1.53 -1.46 -15.77
N GLU A 233 2.43 -2.43 -15.94
CA GLU A 233 2.14 -3.86 -15.77
C GLU A 233 0.86 -4.33 -16.52
N GLY A 234 0.61 -3.76 -17.70
CA GLY A 234 -0.56 -4.07 -18.53
C GLY A 234 -1.90 -3.56 -18.01
N LYS A 235 -1.89 -2.59 -17.08
CA LYS A 235 -3.07 -1.91 -16.53
C LYS A 235 -2.96 -0.40 -16.72
N ILE A 236 -4.13 0.24 -16.71
CA ILE A 236 -4.26 1.70 -16.70
C ILE A 236 -3.86 2.22 -15.32
N GLU A 237 -2.96 3.20 -15.31
CA GLU A 237 -2.62 4.01 -14.15
C GLU A 237 -3.13 5.43 -14.40
N PRO A 238 -4.01 5.96 -13.54
CA PRO A 238 -4.52 7.32 -13.66
C PRO A 238 -3.46 8.34 -13.24
N MET A 239 -3.60 9.59 -13.70
CA MET A 239 -2.67 10.68 -13.32
C MET A 239 -2.63 10.91 -11.81
N PHE A 240 -3.78 10.81 -11.16
CA PHE A 240 -3.91 10.93 -9.72
C PHE A 240 -4.85 9.85 -9.17
N SER A 241 -4.45 9.23 -8.06
CA SER A 241 -5.30 8.35 -7.26
C SER A 241 -5.07 8.63 -5.79
N SER A 242 -6.14 8.90 -5.04
CA SER A 242 -6.11 9.08 -3.59
C SER A 242 -7.41 8.54 -2.99
N GLY A 243 -7.30 7.43 -2.24
CA GLY A 243 -8.47 6.69 -1.77
C GLY A 243 -9.39 6.31 -2.93
N ASP A 244 -10.68 6.65 -2.81
CA ASP A 244 -11.67 6.44 -3.86
C ASP A 244 -11.62 7.45 -5.01
N SER A 245 -10.86 8.55 -4.86
CA SER A 245 -10.74 9.58 -5.88
C SER A 245 -9.70 9.19 -6.92
N ILE A 246 -10.13 9.08 -8.18
CA ILE A 246 -9.26 8.78 -9.32
C ILE A 246 -9.50 9.82 -10.41
N VAL A 247 -8.42 10.39 -10.95
CA VAL A 247 -8.46 11.40 -12.01
C VAL A 247 -7.41 11.05 -13.08
N PRO A 248 -7.80 10.79 -14.33
CA PRO A 248 -9.19 10.65 -14.81
C PRO A 248 -9.85 9.37 -14.29
N ASP A 249 -11.16 9.41 -14.01
CA ASP A 249 -11.90 8.24 -13.51
C ASP A 249 -12.22 7.24 -14.64
N TYR A 250 -11.23 6.44 -14.99
CA TYR A 250 -11.34 5.43 -16.04
C TYR A 250 -12.36 4.33 -15.73
N ARG A 251 -12.80 4.19 -14.47
CA ARG A 251 -13.85 3.23 -14.06
C ARG A 251 -15.20 3.54 -14.71
N SER A 252 -15.41 4.78 -15.12
CA SER A 252 -16.61 5.22 -15.85
C SER A 252 -16.60 4.85 -17.34
N TRP A 253 -15.47 4.42 -17.89
CA TRP A 253 -15.29 4.13 -19.32
C TRP A 253 -15.79 2.74 -19.70
N THR A 254 -17.10 2.55 -19.57
CA THR A 254 -17.77 1.29 -19.94
C THR A 254 -17.70 1.03 -21.45
N PRO A 255 -17.80 -0.24 -21.91
CA PRO A 255 -17.87 -0.55 -23.33
C PRO A 255 -18.95 0.25 -24.09
N HIS A 256 -20.10 0.50 -23.43
CA HIS A 256 -21.17 1.31 -24.00
C HIS A 256 -20.74 2.76 -24.25
N LEU A 257 -20.07 3.40 -23.28
CA LEU A 257 -19.55 4.76 -23.42
C LEU A 257 -18.48 4.82 -24.52
N LEU A 258 -17.59 3.83 -24.60
CA LEU A 258 -16.56 3.78 -25.64
C LEU A 258 -17.18 3.64 -27.04
N ASP A 259 -18.20 2.78 -27.21
CA ASP A 259 -18.94 2.67 -28.49
C ASP A 259 -19.69 3.97 -28.86
N GLN A 260 -20.22 4.70 -27.87
CA GLN A 260 -20.81 6.03 -28.08
C GLN A 260 -19.77 7.05 -28.56
N LEU A 261 -18.59 7.09 -27.94
CA LEU A 261 -17.50 7.98 -28.37
C LEU A 261 -17.04 7.65 -29.79
N LYS A 262 -16.85 6.37 -30.12
CA LYS A 262 -16.50 5.95 -31.49
C LYS A 262 -17.53 6.43 -32.51
N SER A 263 -18.82 6.32 -32.17
CA SER A 263 -19.91 6.76 -33.03
C SER A 263 -19.95 8.30 -33.19
N TYR A 264 -19.66 9.03 -32.11
CA TYR A 264 -19.65 10.49 -32.11
C TYR A 264 -18.53 11.08 -32.97
N PHE A 265 -17.29 10.58 -32.83
CA PHE A 265 -16.15 11.07 -33.60
C PHE A 265 -16.10 10.49 -35.01
N ASN A 266 -16.41 9.19 -35.16
CA ASN A 266 -16.37 8.44 -36.41
C ASN A 266 -15.08 8.70 -37.23
N HIS A 267 -13.92 8.74 -36.55
CA HIS A 267 -12.64 9.13 -37.13
C HIS A 267 -11.49 8.22 -36.66
N SER A 268 -10.58 7.85 -37.57
CA SER A 268 -9.48 6.91 -37.28
C SER A 268 -8.55 7.39 -36.15
N ILE A 269 -8.20 8.68 -36.11
CA ILE A 269 -7.40 9.29 -35.03
C ILE A 269 -8.04 9.08 -33.64
N SER A 270 -9.35 9.31 -33.50
CA SER A 270 -10.04 9.08 -32.23
C SER A 270 -10.14 7.59 -31.90
N ASN A 271 -10.37 6.74 -32.90
CA ASN A 271 -10.45 5.28 -32.73
C ASN A 271 -9.11 4.70 -32.25
N TYR A 272 -7.97 5.28 -32.63
CA TYR A 272 -6.67 4.88 -32.13
C TYR A 272 -6.61 4.95 -30.60
N VAL A 273 -7.08 6.04 -30.00
CA VAL A 273 -7.14 6.20 -28.54
C VAL A 273 -8.22 5.29 -27.93
N ILE A 274 -9.44 5.34 -28.48
CA ILE A 274 -10.59 4.66 -27.89
C ILE A 274 -10.44 3.14 -27.92
N GLU A 275 -10.01 2.55 -29.05
CA GLU A 275 -9.82 1.09 -29.15
C GLU A 275 -8.62 0.61 -28.31
N SER A 276 -7.58 1.44 -28.16
CA SER A 276 -6.47 1.14 -27.26
C SER A 276 -6.93 1.08 -25.80
N VAL A 277 -7.74 2.06 -25.36
CA VAL A 277 -8.33 2.07 -24.02
C VAL A 277 -9.28 0.90 -23.81
N ASP A 278 -10.11 0.56 -24.81
CA ASP A 278 -11.03 -0.60 -24.75
C ASP A 278 -10.26 -1.93 -24.62
N PHE A 279 -9.12 -2.07 -25.30
CA PHE A 279 -8.24 -3.22 -25.13
C PHE A 279 -7.62 -3.29 -23.73
N LEU A 280 -7.16 -2.16 -23.20
CA LEU A 280 -6.55 -2.07 -21.87
C LEU A 280 -7.54 -2.35 -20.74
N LEU A 281 -8.82 -1.96 -20.88
CA LEU A 281 -9.86 -2.16 -19.88
C LEU A 281 -10.59 -3.49 -20.04
N ASN A 282 -11.05 -3.78 -21.25
CA ASN A 282 -12.03 -4.84 -21.52
C ASN A 282 -11.45 -6.01 -22.33
N ARG A 283 -10.16 -5.96 -22.69
CA ARG A 283 -9.48 -6.97 -23.53
C ARG A 283 -10.19 -7.21 -24.87
N ARG A 284 -10.85 -6.18 -25.40
CA ARG A 284 -11.45 -6.21 -26.74
C ARG A 284 -10.36 -5.92 -27.76
N ASP A 285 -10.13 -6.86 -28.67
CA ASP A 285 -9.10 -6.72 -29.71
C ASP A 285 -9.34 -5.45 -30.55
N PRO A 286 -8.32 -4.57 -30.70
CA PRO A 286 -8.41 -3.43 -31.61
C PRO A 286 -8.58 -3.88 -33.05
N SER A 287 -9.13 -3.01 -33.88
CA SER A 287 -9.21 -3.23 -35.32
C SER A 287 -7.81 -3.31 -35.95
N LEU A 288 -7.72 -4.00 -37.11
CA LEU A 288 -6.46 -4.15 -37.84
C LEU A 288 -5.82 -2.79 -38.18
N GLU A 289 -6.63 -1.78 -38.48
CA GLU A 289 -6.16 -0.42 -38.77
C GLU A 289 -5.42 0.20 -37.58
N ILE A 290 -5.96 0.05 -36.37
CA ILE A 290 -5.33 0.57 -35.14
C ILE A 290 -4.05 -0.20 -34.79
N ILE A 291 -4.06 -1.53 -34.93
CA ILE A 291 -2.85 -2.35 -34.74
C ILE A 291 -1.74 -1.95 -35.72
N GLU A 292 -2.08 -1.74 -37.00
CA GLU A 292 -1.13 -1.27 -38.00
C GLU A 292 -0.59 0.13 -37.69
N THR A 293 -1.41 0.99 -37.12
CA THR A 293 -1.04 2.35 -36.71
C THR A 293 0.00 2.31 -35.59
N HIS A 294 -0.23 1.51 -34.54
CA HIS A 294 0.80 1.26 -33.51
C HIS A 294 2.09 0.70 -34.12
N CYS A 295 2.00 -0.26 -35.04
CA CYS A 295 3.18 -0.82 -35.70
C CYS A 295 3.96 0.27 -36.46
N LYS A 296 3.30 1.16 -37.19
CA LYS A 296 3.94 2.27 -37.92
C LYS A 296 4.64 3.24 -36.97
N LEU A 297 3.95 3.68 -35.91
CA LEU A 297 4.49 4.59 -34.91
C LEU A 297 5.73 4.00 -34.22
N LEU A 298 5.68 2.72 -33.83
CA LEU A 298 6.83 2.07 -33.20
C LEU A 298 8.00 1.88 -34.17
N MET A 299 7.74 1.54 -35.44
CA MET A 299 8.81 1.45 -36.45
C MET A 299 9.53 2.78 -36.63
N GLU A 300 8.78 3.89 -36.68
CA GLU A 300 9.35 5.23 -36.76
C GLU A 300 10.18 5.55 -35.53
N LEU A 301 9.66 5.26 -34.33
CA LEU A 301 10.38 5.48 -33.08
C LEU A 301 11.67 4.66 -33.01
N ILE A 302 11.65 3.39 -33.41
CA ILE A 302 12.86 2.54 -33.46
C ILE A 302 13.94 3.14 -34.37
N SER A 303 13.55 3.85 -35.43
CA SER A 303 14.50 4.45 -36.37
C SER A 303 15.15 5.75 -35.88
N LYS A 304 14.56 6.44 -34.90
CA LYS A 304 14.96 7.80 -34.48
C LYS A 304 15.20 7.98 -32.98
N GLY A 305 14.51 7.22 -32.14
CA GLY A 305 14.51 7.34 -30.68
C GLY A 305 15.55 6.47 -29.99
N ASP A 306 15.78 6.74 -28.72
CA ASP A 306 16.68 5.94 -27.90
C ASP A 306 15.97 4.73 -27.26
N THR A 307 16.73 3.92 -26.51
CA THR A 307 16.17 2.70 -25.88
C THR A 307 15.10 3.02 -24.85
N TYR A 308 15.28 4.08 -24.05
CA TYR A 308 14.33 4.46 -23.01
C TYR A 308 13.02 4.96 -23.63
N ASP A 309 13.10 5.82 -24.64
CA ASP A 309 11.93 6.35 -25.36
C ASP A 309 11.09 5.20 -25.94
N ILE A 310 11.74 4.21 -26.56
CA ILE A 310 11.05 3.07 -27.16
C ILE A 310 10.29 2.26 -26.11
N ILE A 311 10.94 1.88 -25.00
CA ILE A 311 10.36 0.97 -24.00
C ILE A 311 9.33 1.68 -23.11
N SER A 312 9.56 2.95 -22.83
CA SER A 312 8.60 3.77 -22.06
C SER A 312 7.34 4.09 -22.87
N SER A 313 7.42 4.03 -24.21
CA SER A 313 6.32 4.43 -25.08
C SER A 313 5.04 3.62 -24.89
N SER A 314 3.91 4.33 -24.97
CA SER A 314 2.59 3.74 -24.88
C SER A 314 2.34 2.71 -25.98
N THR A 315 2.84 2.98 -27.19
CA THR A 315 2.73 2.07 -28.33
C THR A 315 3.50 0.76 -28.11
N TYR A 316 4.72 0.82 -27.56
CA TYR A 316 5.47 -0.40 -27.20
C TYR A 316 4.69 -1.26 -26.21
N LYS A 317 4.17 -0.63 -25.15
CA LYS A 317 3.43 -1.34 -24.09
C LYS A 317 2.19 -2.04 -24.63
N ILE A 318 1.41 -1.37 -25.49
CA ILE A 318 0.22 -1.96 -26.13
C ILE A 318 0.61 -3.11 -27.04
N LEU A 319 1.63 -2.94 -27.91
CA LEU A 319 2.08 -4.01 -28.79
C LEU A 319 2.62 -5.21 -28.01
N ALA A 320 3.41 -4.99 -26.97
CA ALA A 320 3.89 -6.06 -26.08
C ALA A 320 2.74 -6.89 -25.51
N MET A 321 1.66 -6.24 -25.06
CA MET A 321 0.45 -6.92 -24.60
C MET A 321 -0.26 -7.69 -25.72
N LEU A 322 -0.39 -7.10 -26.92
CA LEU A 322 -1.00 -7.80 -28.06
C LEU A 322 -0.24 -9.08 -28.45
N PHE A 323 1.08 -9.11 -28.24
CA PHE A 323 1.88 -10.32 -28.40
C PHE A 323 1.65 -11.32 -27.27
N SER A 324 1.69 -10.90 -26.00
CA SER A 324 1.50 -11.81 -24.87
C SER A 324 0.11 -12.46 -24.83
N GLU A 325 -0.92 -11.75 -25.29
CA GLU A 325 -2.31 -12.23 -25.39
C GLU A 325 -2.58 -13.04 -26.69
N GLY A 326 -1.57 -13.21 -27.55
CA GLY A 326 -1.69 -13.97 -28.79
C GLY A 326 -2.61 -13.33 -29.84
N VAL A 327 -2.95 -12.05 -29.71
CA VAL A 327 -3.76 -11.30 -30.71
C VAL A 327 -2.98 -11.19 -32.01
N MET A 328 -1.68 -10.90 -31.91
CA MET A 328 -0.79 -10.77 -33.06
C MET A 328 -0.72 -12.05 -33.92
N ASP A 329 -0.98 -13.23 -33.36
CA ASP A 329 -0.96 -14.50 -34.10
C ASP A 329 -2.23 -14.74 -34.93
N LYS A 330 -3.34 -14.11 -34.55
CA LYS A 330 -4.67 -14.29 -35.17
C LYS A 330 -4.92 -13.31 -36.32
N ILE A 331 -4.23 -12.19 -36.35
CA ILE A 331 -4.45 -11.13 -37.35
C ILE A 331 -3.84 -11.45 -38.71
N THR A 332 -4.40 -10.84 -39.75
CA THR A 332 -3.86 -10.92 -41.12
C THR A 332 -2.48 -10.26 -41.18
N LYS A 333 -1.48 -10.98 -41.70
CA LYS A 333 -0.11 -10.47 -41.87
C LYS A 333 -0.01 -9.61 -43.13
N THR A 334 -0.49 -8.37 -43.04
CA THR A 334 -0.38 -7.35 -44.09
C THR A 334 1.08 -6.90 -44.29
N GLU A 335 1.34 -6.09 -45.30
CA GLU A 335 2.70 -5.61 -45.58
C GLU A 335 3.25 -4.73 -44.45
N VAL A 336 2.41 -3.94 -43.78
CA VAL A 336 2.80 -3.15 -42.60
C VAL A 336 3.28 -4.05 -41.47
N ILE A 337 2.52 -5.11 -41.15
CA ILE A 337 2.88 -6.06 -40.10
C ILE A 337 4.16 -6.82 -40.44
N ARG A 338 4.34 -7.23 -41.70
CA ARG A 338 5.59 -7.88 -42.14
C ARG A 338 6.79 -6.95 -42.01
N ASN A 339 6.63 -5.68 -42.38
CA ASN A 339 7.68 -4.68 -42.24
C ASN A 339 8.00 -4.41 -40.76
N PHE A 340 7.01 -4.41 -39.88
CA PHE A 340 7.23 -4.33 -38.43
C PHE A 340 8.15 -5.47 -37.93
N TYR A 341 7.87 -6.73 -38.28
CA TYR A 341 8.78 -7.84 -37.94
C TYR A 341 10.18 -7.68 -38.53
N LYS A 342 10.31 -7.20 -39.77
CA LYS A 342 11.62 -6.93 -40.38
C LYS A 342 12.37 -5.86 -39.59
N THR A 343 11.70 -4.78 -39.19
CA THR A 343 12.27 -3.70 -38.37
C THR A 343 12.76 -4.24 -37.03
N ILE A 344 11.92 -4.99 -36.29
CA ILE A 344 12.32 -5.62 -35.02
C ILE A 344 13.54 -6.52 -35.21
N HIS A 345 13.55 -7.35 -36.26
CA HIS A 345 14.67 -8.25 -36.57
C HIS A 345 15.94 -7.55 -37.08
N SER A 346 15.85 -6.28 -37.46
CA SER A 346 17.00 -5.48 -37.90
C SER A 346 17.75 -4.78 -36.76
N ILE A 347 17.16 -4.74 -35.56
CA ILE A 347 17.72 -4.07 -34.39
C ILE A 347 19.01 -4.76 -33.96
N THR A 348 20.07 -3.97 -33.79
CA THR A 348 21.39 -4.41 -33.34
C THR A 348 21.79 -3.84 -31.98
N SER A 349 21.09 -2.82 -31.47
CA SER A 349 21.34 -2.23 -30.16
C SER A 349 21.08 -3.25 -29.05
N ILE A 350 22.12 -3.56 -28.26
CA ILE A 350 22.00 -4.60 -27.23
C ILE A 350 21.07 -4.21 -26.09
N ASN A 351 21.16 -2.98 -25.60
CA ASN A 351 20.31 -2.52 -24.50
C ASN A 351 18.82 -2.66 -24.87
N LEU A 352 18.47 -2.31 -26.10
CA LEU A 352 17.11 -2.48 -26.60
C LEU A 352 16.74 -3.97 -26.77
N LEU A 353 17.64 -4.81 -27.31
CA LEU A 353 17.38 -6.24 -27.48
C LEU A 353 17.15 -6.99 -26.15
N LEU A 354 17.83 -6.60 -25.07
CA LEU A 354 17.65 -7.19 -23.74
C LEU A 354 16.23 -7.01 -23.21
N GLU A 355 15.58 -5.94 -23.62
CA GLU A 355 14.22 -5.56 -23.24
C GLU A 355 13.20 -6.17 -24.21
N LEU A 356 13.41 -6.01 -25.52
CA LEU A 356 12.51 -6.55 -26.54
C LEU A 356 12.38 -8.07 -26.49
N ARG A 357 13.43 -8.82 -26.09
CA ARG A 357 13.38 -10.30 -26.02
C ARG A 357 12.32 -10.84 -25.07
N GLN A 358 11.84 -10.02 -24.14
CA GLN A 358 10.79 -10.40 -23.19
C GLN A 358 9.40 -10.28 -23.81
N SER A 359 9.23 -9.40 -24.79
CA SER A 359 7.93 -8.97 -25.32
C SER A 359 7.70 -9.36 -26.78
N PHE A 360 8.77 -9.48 -27.57
CA PHE A 360 8.72 -9.73 -29.00
C PHE A 360 9.60 -10.90 -29.43
N PRO A 361 9.25 -11.57 -30.55
CA PRO A 361 10.13 -12.55 -31.15
C PRO A 361 11.38 -11.86 -31.73
N ILE A 362 12.55 -12.35 -31.31
CA ILE A 362 13.86 -11.93 -31.85
C ILE A 362 14.51 -13.06 -32.65
N ASN A 363 15.36 -12.72 -33.62
CA ASN A 363 15.99 -13.70 -34.49
C ASN A 363 17.25 -14.34 -33.87
N LYS A 364 17.74 -15.41 -34.50
CA LYS A 364 18.92 -16.17 -34.03
C LYS A 364 20.20 -15.33 -33.89
N ASN A 365 20.40 -14.34 -34.76
CA ASN A 365 21.59 -13.48 -34.71
C ASN A 365 21.51 -12.52 -33.52
N GLN A 366 20.34 -11.93 -33.28
CA GLN A 366 20.07 -11.06 -32.13
C GLN A 366 20.26 -11.82 -30.80
N ILE A 367 19.75 -13.05 -30.72
CA ILE A 367 19.97 -13.94 -29.57
C ILE A 367 21.47 -14.14 -29.31
N ARG A 368 22.27 -14.34 -30.37
CA ARG A 368 23.73 -14.48 -30.25
C ARG A 368 24.39 -13.19 -29.77
N SER A 369 24.01 -12.03 -30.30
CA SER A 369 24.55 -10.74 -29.88
C SER A 369 24.25 -10.42 -28.41
N VAL A 370 23.03 -10.71 -27.95
CA VAL A 370 22.66 -10.60 -26.52
C VAL A 370 23.52 -11.52 -25.66
N LYS A 371 23.73 -12.76 -26.11
CA LYS A 371 24.60 -13.70 -25.42
C LYS A 371 26.03 -13.15 -25.32
N ASP A 372 26.62 -12.70 -26.43
CA ASP A 372 27.99 -12.16 -26.46
C ASP A 372 28.16 -10.93 -25.54
N TYR A 373 27.12 -10.11 -25.40
CA TYR A 373 27.13 -8.97 -24.47
C TYR A 373 27.08 -9.40 -23.01
N ILE A 374 26.16 -10.30 -22.63
CA ILE A 374 26.12 -10.86 -21.27
C ILE A 374 27.47 -11.55 -20.97
N GLU A 375 28.05 -12.21 -21.98
CA GLU A 375 29.38 -12.79 -21.88
C GLU A 375 30.48 -11.76 -21.64
N ASN A 376 30.33 -10.50 -22.06
CA ASN A 376 31.28 -9.44 -21.75
C ASN A 376 31.03 -8.84 -20.36
N GLN A 377 29.78 -8.66 -19.94
CA GLN A 377 29.45 -8.13 -18.60
C GLN A 377 30.08 -8.96 -17.48
N TYR A 378 30.00 -10.30 -17.54
CA TYR A 378 30.65 -11.10 -16.50
C TYR A 378 32.20 -11.09 -16.57
N LYS A 379 32.80 -10.54 -17.64
CA LYS A 379 34.27 -10.35 -17.72
C LYS A 379 34.70 -9.10 -16.97
N ASP A 380 33.78 -8.17 -16.72
CA ASP A 380 34.06 -6.91 -16.01
C ASP A 380 34.57 -7.15 -14.59
N ILE A 381 34.41 -8.36 -14.04
CA ILE A 381 35.05 -8.78 -12.79
C ILE A 381 36.56 -8.50 -12.74
N LEU A 382 37.23 -8.47 -13.90
CA LEU A 382 38.64 -8.10 -14.04
C LEU A 382 38.94 -6.63 -13.71
N LEU A 383 37.96 -5.75 -13.88
CA LEU A 383 38.09 -4.30 -13.75
C LEU A 383 37.62 -3.79 -12.38
N ILE A 384 36.82 -4.58 -11.65
CA ILE A 384 36.26 -4.22 -10.35
C ILE A 384 37.38 -4.08 -9.30
N LYS A 385 37.37 -2.96 -8.56
CA LYS A 385 38.38 -2.59 -7.56
C LYS A 385 37.82 -2.25 -6.18
N ASP A 386 36.50 -2.19 -6.04
CA ASP A 386 35.82 -1.76 -4.81
C ASP A 386 34.60 -2.64 -4.50
N ILE A 387 34.19 -2.61 -3.24
CA ILE A 387 33.11 -3.44 -2.69
C ILE A 387 31.76 -3.10 -3.32
N ASP A 388 31.47 -1.81 -3.55
CA ASP A 388 30.17 -1.37 -4.05
C ASP A 388 29.93 -1.86 -5.47
N THR A 389 30.94 -1.72 -6.35
CA THR A 389 30.87 -2.21 -7.72
C THR A 389 30.80 -3.74 -7.77
N LEU A 390 31.51 -4.46 -6.89
CA LEU A 390 31.36 -5.92 -6.78
C LEU A 390 29.95 -6.31 -6.32
N THR A 391 29.39 -5.56 -5.37
CA THR A 391 28.03 -5.79 -4.85
C THR A 391 27.00 -5.64 -5.97
N GLN A 392 27.12 -4.60 -6.81
CA GLN A 392 26.26 -4.41 -7.99
C GLN A 392 26.43 -5.53 -9.02
N TYR A 393 27.67 -5.94 -9.29
CA TYR A 393 27.97 -7.05 -10.19
C TYR A 393 27.30 -8.36 -9.73
N LEU A 394 27.36 -8.68 -8.44
CA LEU A 394 26.72 -9.87 -7.86
C LEU A 394 25.19 -9.76 -7.85
N GLY A 395 24.64 -8.55 -7.83
CA GLY A 395 23.19 -8.30 -7.93
C GLY A 395 22.61 -8.49 -9.34
N ASN A 396 23.43 -8.64 -10.38
CA ASN A 396 22.96 -8.82 -11.74
C ASN A 396 22.58 -10.29 -12.03
N ALA A 397 21.28 -10.54 -12.18
CA ALA A 397 20.74 -11.88 -12.41
C ALA A 397 21.22 -12.52 -13.73
N ASP A 398 21.48 -11.74 -14.77
CA ASP A 398 21.95 -12.26 -16.06
C ASP A 398 23.39 -12.79 -15.97
N ILE A 399 24.23 -12.14 -15.15
CA ILE A 399 25.56 -12.65 -14.81
C ILE A 399 25.43 -13.99 -14.09
N ALA A 400 24.59 -14.08 -13.06
CA ALA A 400 24.39 -15.33 -12.30
C ALA A 400 23.93 -16.49 -13.21
N ARG A 401 23.00 -16.23 -14.14
CA ARG A 401 22.45 -17.23 -15.07
C ARG A 401 23.45 -17.73 -16.11
N CYS A 402 24.35 -16.86 -16.59
CA CYS A 402 25.16 -17.13 -17.77
C CYS A 402 26.66 -17.33 -17.49
N ILE A 403 27.17 -16.93 -16.32
CA ILE A 403 28.60 -16.99 -16.00
C ILE A 403 29.18 -18.40 -16.21
N ASN A 404 30.40 -18.46 -16.74
CA ASN A 404 31.14 -19.70 -16.95
C ASN A 404 32.16 -19.97 -15.83
N GLN A 405 32.70 -21.19 -15.79
CA GLN A 405 33.56 -21.64 -14.69
C GLN A 405 34.81 -20.75 -14.48
N LYS A 406 35.40 -20.23 -15.56
CA LYS A 406 36.58 -19.36 -15.48
C LYS A 406 36.25 -18.08 -14.70
N TYR A 407 35.22 -17.35 -15.13
CA TYR A 407 34.87 -16.07 -14.51
C TYR A 407 34.23 -16.26 -13.13
N TYR A 408 33.51 -17.36 -12.90
CA TYR A 408 33.04 -17.73 -11.56
C TYR A 408 34.18 -17.86 -10.56
N ASN A 409 35.27 -18.57 -10.94
CA ASN A 409 36.46 -18.69 -10.09
C ASN A 409 37.13 -17.33 -9.84
N MET A 410 37.11 -16.43 -10.83
CA MET A 410 37.66 -15.07 -10.69
C MET A 410 36.80 -14.20 -9.78
N THR A 411 35.47 -14.33 -9.83
CA THR A 411 34.55 -13.67 -8.88
C THR A 411 34.86 -14.06 -7.45
N LYS A 412 35.15 -15.34 -7.19
CA LYS A 412 35.57 -15.79 -5.85
C LYS A 412 36.88 -15.17 -5.41
N ALA A 413 37.89 -15.17 -6.29
CA ALA A 413 39.19 -14.57 -5.97
C ALA A 413 39.04 -13.06 -5.69
N LYS A 414 38.26 -12.36 -6.50
CA LYS A 414 38.00 -10.92 -6.34
C LYS A 414 37.23 -10.61 -5.04
N PHE A 415 36.25 -11.44 -4.69
CA PHE A 415 35.55 -11.33 -3.41
C PHE A 415 36.53 -11.43 -2.23
N LEU A 416 37.43 -12.42 -2.23
CA LEU A 416 38.43 -12.58 -1.17
C LEU A 416 39.43 -11.42 -1.12
N GLU A 417 39.87 -10.93 -2.27
CA GLU A 417 40.78 -9.77 -2.39
C GLU A 417 40.16 -8.50 -1.78
N LEU A 418 38.89 -8.21 -2.08
CA LEU A 418 38.25 -6.95 -1.66
C LEU A 418 37.80 -6.93 -0.20
N ILE A 419 37.62 -8.08 0.44
CA ILE A 419 37.29 -8.14 1.87
C ILE A 419 38.55 -8.19 2.75
N GLU A 420 39.74 -8.38 2.17
CA GLU A 420 40.97 -8.49 2.93
C GLU A 420 41.34 -7.15 3.58
N GLY A 421 41.37 -7.12 4.92
CA GLY A 421 41.74 -5.92 5.68
C GLY A 421 40.66 -4.83 5.78
N VAL A 422 39.50 -4.98 5.13
CA VAL A 422 38.43 -3.98 5.14
C VAL A 422 37.50 -4.16 6.36
N LYS A 423 37.23 -3.06 7.05
CA LYS A 423 36.40 -2.99 8.27
C LYS A 423 35.15 -2.12 8.09
N GLU A 424 34.70 -1.93 6.86
CA GLU A 424 33.55 -1.08 6.55
C GLU A 424 32.23 -1.85 6.61
N ILE A 425 31.14 -1.14 6.92
CA ILE A 425 29.78 -1.70 7.02
C ILE A 425 29.31 -2.35 5.69
N SER A 426 29.84 -1.87 4.55
CA SER A 426 29.57 -2.39 3.20
C SER A 426 29.95 -3.87 3.05
N VAL A 427 30.90 -4.38 3.84
CA VAL A 427 31.30 -5.80 3.83
C VAL A 427 30.12 -6.71 4.15
N ALA A 428 29.29 -6.36 5.13
CA ALA A 428 28.13 -7.19 5.49
C ALA A 428 27.12 -7.30 4.34
N ASN A 429 26.90 -6.20 3.60
CA ASN A 429 26.06 -6.20 2.40
C ASN A 429 26.66 -7.07 1.29
N LEU A 430 27.97 -7.00 1.08
CA LEU A 430 28.64 -7.83 0.08
C LEU A 430 28.51 -9.32 0.38
N PHE A 431 28.67 -9.74 1.64
CA PHE A 431 28.44 -11.13 2.05
C PHE A 431 27.00 -11.59 1.77
N TYR A 432 26.03 -10.74 2.12
CA TYR A 432 24.61 -11.01 1.84
C TYR A 432 24.35 -11.17 0.33
N GLN A 433 24.82 -10.24 -0.49
CA GLN A 433 24.65 -10.30 -1.95
C GLN A 433 25.40 -11.47 -2.58
N ALA A 434 26.59 -11.82 -2.08
CA ALA A 434 27.33 -12.99 -2.55
C ALA A 434 26.55 -14.29 -2.31
N MET A 435 25.87 -14.44 -1.16
CA MET A 435 25.01 -15.60 -0.92
C MET A 435 23.82 -15.65 -1.88
N LEU A 436 23.17 -14.51 -2.16
CA LEU A 436 22.08 -14.43 -3.14
C LEU A 436 22.55 -14.78 -4.55
N PHE A 437 23.71 -14.29 -4.95
CA PHE A 437 24.34 -14.65 -6.22
C PHE A 437 24.56 -16.17 -6.32
N LEU A 438 25.15 -16.79 -5.29
CA LEU A 438 25.37 -18.24 -5.27
C LEU A 438 24.07 -19.04 -5.32
N LEU A 439 23.02 -18.58 -4.63
CA LEU A 439 21.69 -19.19 -4.70
C LEU A 439 21.11 -19.13 -6.11
N GLU A 440 21.23 -17.98 -6.78
CA GLU A 440 20.75 -17.81 -8.16
C GLU A 440 21.56 -18.67 -9.14
N VAL A 441 22.89 -18.69 -9.05
CA VAL A 441 23.76 -19.59 -9.85
C VAL A 441 23.33 -21.05 -9.66
N ASN A 442 23.13 -21.50 -8.42
CA ASN A 442 22.73 -22.88 -8.14
C ASN A 442 21.34 -23.22 -8.72
N ARG A 443 20.43 -22.24 -8.77
CA ARG A 443 19.07 -22.39 -9.28
C ARG A 443 19.01 -22.41 -10.81
N THR A 444 19.61 -21.42 -11.47
CA THR A 444 19.34 -21.12 -12.89
C THR A 444 20.51 -21.42 -13.83
N ASN A 445 21.76 -21.44 -13.34
CA ASN A 445 22.92 -21.64 -14.20
C ASN A 445 23.17 -23.13 -14.51
N GLN A 446 23.43 -23.43 -15.79
CA GLN A 446 23.72 -24.79 -16.28
C GLN A 446 25.21 -25.05 -16.58
N ASN A 447 26.04 -24.00 -16.57
CA ASN A 447 27.45 -24.03 -16.95
C ASN A 447 28.41 -24.27 -15.77
N ILE A 448 27.91 -24.20 -14.52
CA ILE A 448 28.71 -24.35 -13.29
C ILE A 448 28.29 -25.62 -12.56
N ASP A 449 29.27 -26.38 -12.04
CA ASP A 449 28.97 -27.55 -11.20
C ASP A 449 28.30 -27.12 -9.89
N LYS A 450 27.02 -27.49 -9.72
CA LYS A 450 26.22 -27.19 -8.53
C LYS A 450 26.84 -27.69 -7.22
N ARG A 451 27.68 -28.73 -7.26
CA ARG A 451 28.41 -29.21 -6.08
C ARG A 451 29.45 -28.20 -5.59
N ILE A 452 30.14 -27.53 -6.53
CA ILE A 452 31.10 -26.48 -6.20
C ILE A 452 30.37 -25.27 -5.62
N VAL A 453 29.26 -24.85 -6.23
CA VAL A 453 28.46 -23.72 -5.73
C VAL A 453 27.97 -23.97 -4.30
N LYS A 454 27.44 -25.17 -4.02
CA LYS A 454 27.02 -25.55 -2.66
C LYS A 454 28.18 -25.53 -1.66
N GLN A 455 29.36 -26.01 -2.06
CA GLN A 455 30.55 -25.94 -1.20
C GLN A 455 30.95 -24.49 -0.93
N ASP A 456 30.86 -23.61 -1.92
CA ASP A 456 31.17 -22.19 -1.76
C ASP A 456 30.17 -21.46 -0.87
N MET A 457 28.89 -21.82 -0.93
CA MET A 457 27.87 -21.33 0.01
C MET A 457 28.19 -21.73 1.46
N ILE A 458 28.66 -22.96 1.69
CA ILE A 458 29.09 -23.40 3.02
C ILE A 458 30.34 -22.62 3.47
N ASN A 459 31.32 -22.48 2.57
CA ASN A 459 32.59 -21.82 2.87
C ASN A 459 32.41 -20.33 3.19
N ILE A 460 31.58 -19.60 2.43
CA ILE A 460 31.36 -18.17 2.67
C ILE A 460 30.62 -17.94 4.00
N GLN A 461 29.69 -18.84 4.35
CA GLN A 461 29.01 -18.80 5.65
C GLN A 461 29.98 -19.05 6.80
N ALA A 462 30.77 -20.13 6.72
CA ALA A 462 31.76 -20.46 7.75
C ALA A 462 32.81 -19.35 7.90
N TYR A 463 33.26 -18.77 6.79
CA TYR A 463 34.23 -17.67 6.81
C TYR A 463 33.66 -16.40 7.46
N TRP A 464 32.40 -16.07 7.19
CA TRP A 464 31.73 -14.98 7.92
C TRP A 464 31.76 -15.24 9.42
N GLN A 465 31.26 -16.41 9.84
CA GLN A 465 31.07 -16.76 11.24
C GLN A 465 32.39 -16.78 12.03
N HIS A 466 33.45 -17.35 11.45
CA HIS A 466 34.71 -17.56 12.16
C HIS A 466 35.73 -16.43 11.99
N ASN A 467 35.66 -15.64 10.92
CA ASN A 467 36.72 -14.69 10.58
C ASN A 467 36.28 -13.23 10.48
N ILE A 468 35.02 -12.95 10.16
CA ILE A 468 34.55 -11.60 9.81
C ILE A 468 33.58 -11.03 10.84
N TYR A 469 32.63 -11.83 11.35
CA TYR A 469 31.54 -11.35 12.21
C TYR A 469 32.02 -10.48 13.37
N GLN A 470 32.94 -10.97 14.21
CA GLN A 470 33.43 -10.22 15.38
C GLN A 470 34.12 -8.91 14.98
N LYS A 471 34.94 -8.94 13.92
CA LYS A 471 35.64 -7.74 13.42
C LYS A 471 34.67 -6.67 12.93
N GLN A 472 33.53 -7.08 12.37
CA GLN A 472 32.49 -6.16 11.90
C GLN A 472 31.69 -5.59 13.07
N VAL A 473 31.34 -6.40 14.06
CA VAL A 473 30.66 -5.93 15.29
C VAL A 473 31.48 -4.86 16.01
N GLU A 474 32.81 -5.02 16.09
CA GLU A 474 33.72 -4.03 16.69
C GLU A 474 33.71 -2.64 16.01
N THR A 475 33.20 -2.55 14.78
CA THR A 475 33.17 -1.28 14.01
C THR A 475 31.88 -0.50 14.21
N LEU A 476 30.88 -1.11 14.86
CA LEU A 476 29.59 -0.49 15.11
C LEU A 476 29.68 0.53 16.24
N HIS A 477 28.95 1.64 16.08
CA HIS A 477 28.76 2.60 17.18
C HIS A 477 27.76 2.05 18.18
N GLU A 478 28.17 1.93 19.44
CA GLU A 478 27.28 1.53 20.51
C GLU A 478 26.53 2.75 21.07
N TYR A 479 25.21 2.72 20.93
CA TYR A 479 24.31 3.62 21.64
C TYR A 479 23.73 2.88 22.84
N SER A 480 24.14 3.27 24.05
CA SER A 480 23.60 2.69 25.28
C SER A 480 22.77 3.70 26.06
N LYS A 481 21.60 3.25 26.52
CA LYS A 481 20.70 4.03 27.38
C LYS A 481 20.44 3.24 28.66
N MET A 482 20.84 3.80 29.79
CA MET A 482 20.56 3.20 31.10
C MET A 482 19.27 3.76 31.67
N THR A 483 18.34 2.87 32.04
CA THR A 483 17.12 3.22 32.77
C THR A 483 17.14 2.52 34.13
N LYS A 484 16.84 3.25 35.20
CA LYS A 484 16.74 2.70 36.56
C LYS A 484 15.27 2.62 36.95
N VAL A 485 14.81 1.42 37.32
CA VAL A 485 13.46 1.19 37.84
C VAL A 485 13.56 0.96 39.35
N PRO A 486 12.76 1.66 40.19
CA PRO A 486 12.75 1.43 41.63
C PRO A 486 12.40 -0.02 41.98
N LYS A 487 13.12 -0.61 42.96
CA LYS A 487 12.88 -1.99 43.40
C LYS A 487 11.42 -2.25 43.81
N VAL A 488 10.79 -1.27 44.45
CA VAL A 488 9.38 -1.35 44.88
C VAL A 488 8.43 -1.54 43.68
N GLU A 489 8.69 -0.87 42.56
CA GLU A 489 7.89 -1.02 41.34
C GLU A 489 8.12 -2.39 40.69
N VAL A 490 9.37 -2.89 40.70
CA VAL A 490 9.69 -4.25 40.23
C VAL A 490 8.98 -5.31 41.09
N GLU A 491 9.00 -5.17 42.41
CA GLU A 491 8.29 -6.09 43.32
C GLU A 491 6.78 -6.05 43.09
N LYS A 492 6.18 -4.86 42.92
CA LYS A 492 4.77 -4.69 42.59
C LYS A 492 4.40 -5.31 41.24
N TYR A 493 5.23 -5.11 40.23
CA TYR A 493 5.08 -5.73 38.91
C TYR A 493 5.09 -7.25 39.01
N ASN A 494 6.12 -7.83 39.65
CA ASN A 494 6.26 -9.27 39.83
C ASN A 494 5.07 -9.87 40.59
N ASN A 495 4.62 -9.24 41.68
CA ASN A 495 3.42 -9.66 42.42
C ASN A 495 2.17 -9.66 41.53
N SER A 496 2.02 -8.63 40.68
CA SER A 496 0.88 -8.52 39.77
C SER A 496 0.89 -9.64 38.71
N VAL A 497 2.07 -9.95 38.16
CA VAL A 497 2.24 -11.03 37.17
C VAL A 497 1.97 -12.39 37.78
N MET A 498 2.42 -12.65 39.01
CA MET A 498 2.16 -13.91 39.71
C MET A 498 0.66 -14.12 39.96
N ILE A 499 -0.10 -13.06 40.27
CA ILE A 499 -1.55 -13.11 40.48
C ILE A 499 -2.32 -13.23 39.16
N ASN A 500 -1.92 -12.48 38.15
CA ASN A 500 -2.57 -12.43 36.84
C ASN A 500 -1.53 -12.33 35.72
N PRO A 501 -1.23 -13.44 35.02
CA PRO A 501 -0.22 -13.43 33.97
C PRO A 501 -0.64 -12.63 32.73
N ILE A 502 -1.91 -12.24 32.58
CA ILE A 502 -2.36 -11.38 31.47
C ILE A 502 -1.69 -10.00 31.54
N VAL A 503 -1.28 -9.54 32.72
CA VAL A 503 -0.59 -8.24 32.90
C VAL A 503 0.69 -8.17 32.08
N ILE A 504 1.50 -9.23 32.07
CA ILE A 504 2.74 -9.24 31.28
C ILE A 504 2.44 -9.36 29.79
N ALA A 505 1.39 -10.08 29.39
CA ALA A 505 0.97 -10.15 28.00
C ALA A 505 0.57 -8.78 27.46
N LYS A 506 -0.18 -7.98 28.24
CA LYS A 506 -0.55 -6.59 27.90
C LYS A 506 0.66 -5.66 27.83
N ALA A 507 1.71 -5.92 28.61
CA ALA A 507 2.94 -5.15 28.53
C ALA A 507 3.74 -5.48 27.26
N CYS A 508 3.62 -6.69 26.72
CA CYS A 508 4.36 -7.14 25.55
C CYS A 508 3.64 -6.87 24.22
N ILE A 509 2.34 -7.16 24.15
CA ILE A 509 1.56 -7.15 22.90
C ILE A 509 0.71 -5.89 22.79
N ILE A 510 0.87 -5.15 21.69
CA ILE A 510 0.00 -4.03 21.34
C ILE A 510 -1.30 -4.62 20.78
N SER A 511 -2.30 -4.75 21.65
CA SER A 511 -3.61 -5.34 21.33
C SER A 511 -4.73 -4.31 21.25
N LYS A 512 -4.48 -3.07 21.68
CA LYS A 512 -5.43 -1.96 21.65
C LYS A 512 -5.23 -1.12 20.40
N GLU A 513 -6.35 -0.71 19.79
CA GLU A 513 -6.36 0.15 18.61
C GLU A 513 -5.63 1.49 18.88
N SER A 514 -5.83 2.11 20.05
CA SER A 514 -5.16 3.38 20.41
C SER A 514 -3.64 3.27 20.43
N ASP A 515 -3.12 2.16 20.93
CA ASP A 515 -1.68 1.93 21.07
C ASP A 515 -1.07 1.58 19.70
N MET A 516 -1.84 0.91 18.83
CA MET A 516 -1.46 0.70 17.42
C MET A 516 -1.39 2.03 16.67
N ILE A 517 -2.41 2.89 16.80
CA ILE A 517 -2.43 4.24 16.18
C ILE A 517 -1.21 5.04 16.61
N SER A 518 -0.90 5.10 17.91
CA SER A 518 0.27 5.84 18.41
C SER A 518 1.59 5.30 17.85
N THR A 519 1.70 3.98 17.70
CA THR A 519 2.87 3.35 17.07
C THR A 519 2.96 3.73 15.58
N MET A 520 1.84 3.73 14.87
CA MET A 520 1.76 4.09 13.45
C MET A 520 2.04 5.58 13.20
N GLU A 521 1.57 6.48 14.07
CA GLU A 521 1.90 7.91 14.03
C GLU A 521 3.41 8.13 14.11
N HIS A 522 4.07 7.51 15.10
CA HIS A 522 5.53 7.59 15.25
C HIS A 522 6.28 7.05 14.02
N VAL A 523 5.79 5.96 13.42
CA VAL A 523 6.36 5.43 12.17
C VAL A 523 6.21 6.43 11.01
N SER A 524 5.02 7.01 10.87
CA SER A 524 4.69 8.01 9.86
C SER A 524 5.56 9.28 10.00
N GLU A 525 5.83 9.73 11.22
CA GLU A 525 6.72 10.88 11.51
C GLU A 525 8.20 10.60 11.16
N HIS A 526 8.61 9.33 11.23
CA HIS A 526 10.00 8.90 11.01
C HIS A 526 10.15 7.99 9.77
N ALA A 527 9.32 8.20 8.75
CA ALA A 527 9.20 7.36 7.56
C ALA A 527 10.54 7.00 6.88
N ILE A 528 11.49 7.95 6.81
CA ILE A 528 12.80 7.76 6.16
C ILE A 528 13.56 6.55 6.73
N ILE A 529 13.46 6.28 8.03
CA ILE A 529 14.15 5.16 8.69
C ILE A 529 13.65 3.80 8.16
N TYR A 530 12.41 3.75 7.69
CA TYR A 530 11.76 2.54 7.19
C TYR A 530 11.92 2.35 5.68
N LEU A 531 12.31 3.41 4.95
CA LEU A 531 12.53 3.38 3.50
C LEU A 531 13.99 3.04 3.12
N VAL A 532 14.90 2.95 4.08
CA VAL A 532 16.31 2.61 3.85
C VAL A 532 16.60 1.13 4.08
N ASN A 533 17.55 0.59 3.31
CA ASN A 533 18.02 -0.79 3.47
C ASN A 533 18.69 -0.99 4.84
N ARG A 534 18.27 -2.03 5.57
CA ARG A 534 18.81 -2.41 6.88
C ARG A 534 19.40 -3.81 6.82
N ILE A 535 20.61 -3.97 7.37
CA ILE A 535 21.29 -5.26 7.50
C ILE A 535 21.60 -5.48 8.97
N THR A 536 21.10 -6.59 9.50
CA THR A 536 21.40 -7.09 10.83
C THR A 536 22.60 -8.03 10.76
N LEU A 537 23.65 -7.75 11.56
CA LEU A 537 24.79 -8.64 11.71
C LEU A 537 24.43 -9.78 12.66
N ARG A 538 24.45 -11.03 12.19
CA ARG A 538 24.28 -12.22 13.04
C ARG A 538 25.56 -13.06 13.04
N PRO A 539 25.83 -13.84 14.10
CA PRO A 539 27.02 -14.70 14.17
C PRO A 539 27.13 -15.67 12.99
N ILE A 540 26.01 -16.27 12.56
CA ILE A 540 26.01 -17.25 11.48
C ILE A 540 26.20 -16.59 10.10
N PHE A 541 25.45 -15.52 9.81
CA PHE A 541 25.50 -14.79 8.53
C PHE A 541 24.77 -13.43 8.63
N PRO A 542 25.17 -12.37 7.89
CA PRO A 542 24.42 -11.12 7.88
C PRO A 542 23.10 -11.31 7.12
N MET A 543 22.05 -10.63 7.57
CA MET A 543 20.71 -10.74 6.98
C MET A 543 20.10 -9.36 6.81
N LYS A 544 19.41 -9.12 5.70
CA LYS A 544 18.46 -8.00 5.63
C LYS A 544 17.31 -8.22 6.59
N ASP A 545 16.71 -7.14 7.06
CA ASP A 545 15.45 -7.22 7.79
C ASP A 545 14.44 -8.00 6.95
N LYS A 546 13.83 -9.02 7.56
CA LYS A 546 12.88 -9.87 6.83
C LYS A 546 11.63 -9.07 6.53
N GLU A 547 11.21 -9.11 5.28
CA GLU A 547 9.83 -8.78 4.92
C GLU A 547 8.87 -9.71 5.67
N ILE A 548 7.73 -9.16 6.08
CA ILE A 548 6.71 -9.94 6.78
C ILE A 548 6.16 -10.99 5.84
N ASN A 549 6.21 -12.25 6.27
CA ASN A 549 5.63 -13.34 5.50
C ASN A 549 4.14 -13.48 5.86
N PHE A 550 3.26 -13.07 4.97
CA PHE A 550 1.81 -13.19 5.13
C PHE A 550 1.25 -14.56 4.69
N ASP A 551 1.92 -15.24 3.76
CA ASP A 551 1.43 -16.47 3.11
C ASP A 551 1.26 -17.66 4.06
N ARG A 552 1.90 -17.63 5.23
CA ARG A 552 1.91 -18.76 6.18
C ARG A 552 1.29 -18.44 7.54
N HIS A 553 0.80 -17.21 7.76
CA HIS A 553 0.41 -16.72 9.09
C HIS A 553 -0.93 -15.97 9.03
N ASP A 554 -2.04 -16.70 9.10
CA ASP A 554 -3.39 -16.12 9.02
C ASP A 554 -3.66 -15.05 10.09
N THR A 555 -3.10 -15.20 11.29
CA THR A 555 -3.19 -14.19 12.35
C THR A 555 -2.51 -12.87 11.96
N ASP A 556 -1.43 -12.92 11.18
CA ASP A 556 -0.76 -11.70 10.70
C ASP A 556 -1.55 -11.05 9.57
N ASN A 557 -2.37 -11.81 8.83
CA ASN A 557 -3.38 -11.24 7.93
C ASN A 557 -4.49 -10.52 8.71
N ILE A 558 -4.90 -11.03 9.88
CA ILE A 558 -5.83 -10.31 10.76
C ILE A 558 -5.18 -8.99 11.23
N LEU A 559 -3.93 -9.02 11.68
CA LEU A 559 -3.20 -7.82 12.09
C LEU A 559 -3.08 -6.82 10.93
N LYS A 560 -2.81 -7.30 9.71
CA LYS A 560 -2.80 -6.47 8.49
C LYS A 560 -4.16 -5.81 8.24
N SER A 561 -5.26 -6.56 8.35
CA SER A 561 -6.62 -6.01 8.21
C SER A 561 -6.95 -4.98 9.30
N GLN A 562 -6.45 -5.16 10.53
CA GLN A 562 -6.60 -4.15 11.58
C GLN A 562 -5.83 -2.86 11.22
N VAL A 563 -4.60 -2.97 10.74
CA VAL A 563 -3.80 -1.81 10.27
C VAL A 563 -4.49 -1.11 9.11
N GLU A 564 -5.04 -1.87 8.16
CA GLU A 564 -5.81 -1.35 7.02
C GLU A 564 -7.04 -0.57 7.50
N GLY A 565 -7.85 -1.15 8.39
CA GLY A 565 -9.01 -0.47 8.98
C GLY A 565 -8.63 0.79 9.78
N ILE A 566 -7.46 0.79 10.44
CA ILE A 566 -6.93 1.99 11.10
C ILE A 566 -6.56 3.06 10.06
N ILE A 567 -5.95 2.71 8.94
CA ILE A 567 -5.62 3.68 7.87
C ILE A 567 -6.88 4.24 7.23
N GLU A 568 -7.88 3.40 6.97
CA GLU A 568 -9.16 3.85 6.41
C GLU A 568 -9.87 4.84 7.34
N LYS A 569 -9.89 4.56 8.64
CA LYS A 569 -10.63 5.37 9.63
C LYS A 569 -9.83 6.56 10.17
N TYR A 570 -8.53 6.40 10.37
CA TYR A 570 -7.64 7.35 11.06
C TYR A 570 -6.46 7.82 10.20
N GLY A 571 -6.46 7.53 8.89
CA GLY A 571 -5.36 7.90 7.99
C GLY A 571 -5.02 9.40 7.98
N TYR A 572 -5.99 10.26 8.33
CA TYR A 572 -5.78 11.70 8.49
C TYR A 572 -4.79 12.07 9.62
N LYS A 573 -4.51 11.15 10.57
CA LYS A 573 -3.51 11.29 11.63
C LYS A 573 -2.08 11.03 11.17
N PHE A 574 -1.90 10.39 10.03
CA PHE A 574 -0.58 10.01 9.55
C PHE A 574 -0.05 11.05 8.55
N MET A 575 1.08 11.68 8.90
CA MET A 575 1.85 12.55 8.01
C MET A 575 2.29 11.85 6.72
N ASN A 576 2.70 10.57 6.83
CA ASN A 576 3.10 9.73 5.69
C ASN A 576 2.43 8.36 5.82
N ILE A 577 1.53 8.03 4.90
CA ILE A 577 0.93 6.70 4.85
C ILE A 577 1.91 5.74 4.16
N LEU A 578 2.55 4.87 4.96
CA LEU A 578 3.44 3.83 4.47
C LEU A 578 2.66 2.54 4.11
N SER A 579 3.34 1.61 3.44
CA SER A 579 2.74 0.33 3.08
C SER A 579 2.41 -0.53 4.31
N LEU A 580 1.37 -1.37 4.19
CA LEU A 580 0.83 -2.17 5.30
C LEU A 580 1.88 -3.10 5.93
N ASP A 581 2.76 -3.67 5.11
CA ASP A 581 3.86 -4.53 5.53
C ASP A 581 4.87 -3.82 6.44
N ILE A 582 5.15 -2.53 6.21
CA ILE A 582 6.02 -1.72 7.07
C ILE A 582 5.39 -1.57 8.46
N TYR A 583 4.11 -1.19 8.53
CA TYR A 583 3.42 -1.01 9.81
C TYR A 583 3.34 -2.32 10.60
N VAL A 584 2.97 -3.43 9.95
CA VAL A 584 2.93 -4.75 10.59
C VAL A 584 4.33 -5.17 11.07
N SER A 585 5.37 -4.93 10.27
CA SER A 585 6.76 -5.22 10.65
C SER A 585 7.18 -4.47 11.91
N VAL A 586 6.82 -3.19 12.02
CA VAL A 586 7.13 -2.38 13.21
C VAL A 586 6.37 -2.89 14.44
N LEU A 587 5.11 -3.29 14.31
CA LEU A 587 4.35 -3.86 15.42
C LEU A 587 5.02 -5.11 15.98
N HIS A 588 5.45 -6.05 15.11
CA HIS A 588 6.19 -7.22 15.56
C HIS A 588 7.51 -6.86 16.26
N LYS A 589 8.27 -5.90 15.70
CA LYS A 589 9.49 -5.41 16.34
C LYS A 589 9.22 -4.83 17.73
N GLN A 590 8.15 -4.06 17.87
CA GLN A 590 7.74 -3.48 19.16
C GLN A 590 7.31 -4.58 20.15
N PHE A 591 6.65 -5.65 19.69
CA PHE A 591 6.34 -6.81 20.54
C PHE A 591 7.61 -7.42 21.13
N GLU A 592 8.65 -7.62 20.31
CA GLU A 592 9.92 -8.18 20.78
C GLU A 592 10.65 -7.26 21.76
N GLU A 593 10.68 -5.95 21.49
CA GLU A 593 11.32 -4.96 22.37
C GLU A 593 10.60 -4.86 23.71
N ASN A 594 9.28 -4.80 23.69
CA ASN A 594 8.45 -4.81 24.89
C ASN A 594 8.65 -6.11 25.69
N ALA A 595 8.73 -7.26 25.01
CA ALA A 595 9.00 -8.54 25.66
C ALA A 595 10.38 -8.58 26.33
N LYS A 596 11.43 -8.10 25.65
CA LYS A 596 12.78 -8.01 26.23
C LYS A 596 12.77 -7.19 27.51
N LEU A 597 12.07 -6.06 27.54
CA LEU A 597 11.94 -5.21 28.72
C LEU A 597 11.12 -5.88 29.84
N ALA A 598 9.93 -6.37 29.53
CA ALA A 598 9.00 -6.95 30.49
C ALA A 598 9.56 -8.22 31.15
N ILE A 599 10.16 -9.10 30.36
CA ILE A 599 10.77 -10.36 30.84
C ILE A 599 12.04 -10.09 31.66
N ALA A 600 12.80 -9.04 31.33
CA ALA A 600 13.95 -8.64 32.13
C ALA A 600 13.55 -8.13 33.53
N MET A 601 12.39 -7.49 33.67
CA MET A 601 11.86 -7.03 34.97
C MET A 601 11.27 -8.17 35.82
N PHE A 602 10.90 -9.30 35.20
CA PHE A 602 10.37 -10.45 35.93
C PHE A 602 11.51 -11.29 36.55
N ASP A 603 11.60 -11.37 37.87
CA ASP A 603 12.67 -12.04 38.62
C ASP A 603 12.20 -13.16 39.55
N ARG A 604 10.91 -13.52 39.49
CA ARG A 604 10.30 -14.63 40.26
C ARG A 604 10.20 -15.95 39.50
N GLU A 605 11.13 -16.20 38.58
CA GLU A 605 11.08 -17.41 37.75
C GLU A 605 11.08 -18.73 38.54
N LYS A 606 11.76 -18.80 39.69
CA LYS A 606 11.79 -20.00 40.54
C LYS A 606 10.42 -20.26 41.20
N GLU A 607 9.80 -19.22 41.74
CA GLU A 607 8.47 -19.30 42.35
C GLU A 607 7.43 -19.72 41.31
N LEU A 608 7.49 -19.13 40.12
CA LEU A 608 6.59 -19.48 39.02
C LEU A 608 6.82 -20.92 38.55
N TYR A 609 8.06 -21.40 38.50
CA TYR A 609 8.36 -22.77 38.09
C TYR A 609 7.74 -23.81 39.01
N THR A 610 7.86 -23.60 40.33
CA THR A 610 7.22 -24.46 41.34
C THR A 610 5.69 -24.40 41.25
N LEU A 611 5.12 -23.20 41.08
CA LEU A 611 3.68 -23.04 40.88
C LEU A 611 3.18 -23.81 39.65
N VAL A 612 3.89 -23.71 38.52
CA VAL A 612 3.53 -24.40 37.28
C VAL A 612 3.65 -25.92 37.43
N GLU A 613 4.69 -26.42 38.09
CA GLU A 613 4.83 -27.85 38.42
C GLU A 613 3.62 -28.37 39.20
N GLU A 614 3.20 -27.66 40.25
CA GLU A 614 2.01 -27.99 41.05
C GLU A 614 0.72 -27.96 40.22
N LEU A 615 0.55 -26.93 39.38
CA LEU A 615 -0.65 -26.77 38.54
C LEU A 615 -0.80 -27.83 37.46
N LEU A 616 0.32 -28.38 36.97
CA LEU A 616 0.34 -29.41 35.93
C LEU A 616 0.25 -30.82 36.51
N GLY A 617 0.73 -31.03 37.74
CA GLY A 617 0.71 -32.35 38.39
C GLY A 617 1.74 -33.34 37.81
N PHE A 618 2.80 -32.85 37.16
CA PHE A 618 3.90 -33.64 36.63
C PHE A 618 5.21 -33.21 37.28
N PRO A 619 6.10 -34.14 37.68
CA PRO A 619 7.43 -33.77 38.17
C PRO A 619 8.25 -33.17 37.03
N LEU A 620 8.76 -31.95 37.23
CA LEU A 620 9.66 -31.28 36.31
C LEU A 620 11.12 -31.52 36.69
N ILE A 621 12.05 -31.20 35.79
CA ILE A 621 13.49 -31.22 36.11
C ILE A 621 13.75 -30.27 37.31
N PRO A 622 14.47 -30.69 38.36
CA PRO A 622 14.73 -29.86 39.53
C PRO A 622 15.41 -28.52 39.17
N TYR A 623 14.86 -27.42 39.68
CA TYR A 623 15.42 -26.09 39.45
C TYR A 623 16.62 -25.82 40.37
N GLU A 624 17.83 -25.92 39.83
CA GLU A 624 19.09 -25.70 40.57
C GLU A 624 19.65 -24.27 40.45
N GLY A 625 18.90 -23.34 39.85
CA GLY A 625 19.33 -21.95 39.63
C GLY A 625 20.02 -21.72 38.28
N ASN A 626 20.66 -22.74 37.71
CA ASN A 626 21.22 -22.71 36.36
C ASN A 626 20.25 -23.36 35.35
N ILE A 627 19.68 -22.54 34.46
CA ILE A 627 18.75 -23.01 33.43
C ILE A 627 19.54 -23.71 32.32
N THR A 628 19.12 -24.94 32.00
CA THR A 628 19.72 -25.77 30.94
C THR A 628 18.74 -25.97 29.78
N LEU A 629 19.23 -26.46 28.63
CA LEU A 629 18.37 -26.73 27.47
C LEU A 629 17.25 -27.72 27.80
N GLY A 630 17.50 -28.68 28.68
CA GLY A 630 16.47 -29.60 29.20
C GLY A 630 15.35 -28.86 29.92
N HIS A 631 15.68 -27.82 30.70
CA HIS A 631 14.68 -27.04 31.43
C HIS A 631 13.71 -26.30 30.52
N LEU A 632 14.19 -25.76 29.40
CA LEU A 632 13.35 -25.09 28.40
C LEU A 632 12.56 -26.11 27.57
N THR A 633 13.24 -27.11 27.01
CA THR A 633 12.64 -28.04 26.03
C THR A 633 11.56 -28.94 26.63
N GLN A 634 11.61 -29.27 27.92
CA GLN A 634 10.54 -30.00 28.59
C GLN A 634 9.21 -29.21 28.63
N LEU A 635 9.26 -27.87 28.61
CA LEU A 635 8.07 -27.03 28.72
C LEU A 635 7.27 -26.98 27.41
N PHE A 636 7.91 -27.21 26.26
CA PHE A 636 7.24 -27.21 24.97
C PHE A 636 6.09 -28.23 24.90
N PRO A 637 6.30 -29.55 25.09
CA PRO A 637 5.20 -30.51 25.01
C PRO A 637 4.10 -30.22 26.04
N LEU A 638 4.44 -29.72 27.23
CA LEU A 638 3.47 -29.34 28.27
C LEU A 638 2.58 -28.18 27.80
N LEU A 639 3.18 -27.13 27.23
CA LEU A 639 2.45 -26.03 26.61
C LEU A 639 1.56 -26.50 25.47
N GLU A 640 2.06 -27.36 24.59
CA GLU A 640 1.28 -27.89 23.48
C GLU A 640 0.06 -28.71 23.96
N ILE A 641 0.19 -29.47 25.06
CA ILE A 641 -0.94 -30.18 25.68
C ILE A 641 -1.98 -29.19 26.21
N GLU A 642 -1.53 -28.16 26.93
CA GLU A 642 -2.44 -27.18 27.54
C GLU A 642 -3.16 -26.33 26.49
N ILE A 643 -2.51 -25.99 25.37
CA ILE A 643 -3.15 -25.33 24.21
C ILE A 643 -4.26 -26.20 23.63
N ARG A 644 -4.02 -27.52 23.46
CA ARG A 644 -5.04 -28.45 22.98
C ARG A 644 -6.22 -28.57 23.94
N HIS A 645 -5.95 -28.59 25.24
CA HIS A 645 -7.00 -28.56 26.27
C HIS A 645 -7.83 -27.28 26.20
N LEU A 646 -7.19 -26.13 26.00
CA LEU A 646 -7.89 -24.86 25.81
C LEU A 646 -8.75 -24.89 24.55
N GLY A 647 -8.19 -25.32 23.40
CA GLY A 647 -8.93 -25.40 22.13
C GLY A 647 -10.20 -26.26 22.22
N LYS A 648 -10.13 -27.39 22.94
CA LYS A 648 -11.30 -28.25 23.19
C LYS A 648 -12.46 -27.52 23.88
N LEU A 649 -12.18 -26.58 24.79
CA LEU A 649 -13.23 -25.80 25.45
C LEU A 649 -14.00 -24.89 24.49
N PHE A 650 -13.38 -24.52 23.37
CA PHE A 650 -13.99 -23.73 22.29
C PHE A 650 -14.50 -24.60 21.13
N GLY A 651 -14.59 -25.92 21.33
CA GLY A 651 -15.06 -26.84 20.29
C GLY A 651 -14.06 -27.11 19.17
N ILE A 652 -12.80 -26.67 19.29
CA ILE A 652 -11.77 -26.89 18.28
C ILE A 652 -11.25 -28.33 18.39
N VAL A 653 -11.31 -29.07 17.29
CA VAL A 653 -10.84 -30.45 17.21
C VAL A 653 -9.31 -30.48 17.31
N PRO A 654 -8.71 -31.21 18.28
CA PRO A 654 -7.26 -31.22 18.49
C PRO A 654 -6.52 -32.14 17.50
N PHE A 655 -7.23 -32.87 16.64
CA PHE A 655 -6.70 -33.82 15.66
C PHE A 655 -6.84 -33.27 14.25
N LYS A 656 -5.95 -33.68 13.34
CA LYS A 656 -6.04 -33.29 11.93
C LYS A 656 -7.35 -33.80 11.33
N GLU A 657 -7.93 -33.06 10.41
CA GLU A 657 -9.25 -33.37 9.84
C GLU A 657 -9.16 -33.95 8.42
N SER A 658 -8.02 -34.56 8.08
CA SER A 658 -7.83 -35.28 6.82
C SER A 658 -8.02 -36.79 7.01
N LEU A 659 -8.61 -37.45 6.01
CA LEU A 659 -8.87 -38.90 6.02
C LEU A 659 -7.61 -39.73 6.30
N ASP A 660 -6.45 -39.26 5.85
CA ASP A 660 -5.18 -39.97 6.00
C ASP A 660 -4.46 -39.70 7.33
N GLU A 661 -4.86 -38.66 8.08
CA GLU A 661 -4.15 -38.25 9.30
C GLU A 661 -5.07 -38.00 10.52
N PHE A 662 -6.31 -38.47 10.50
CA PHE A 662 -7.38 -38.07 11.43
C PHE A 662 -7.16 -38.32 12.94
N MET A 663 -6.10 -39.05 13.32
CA MET A 663 -5.72 -39.28 14.73
C MET A 663 -4.36 -38.64 15.09
N LYS A 664 -3.69 -37.97 14.15
CA LYS A 664 -2.51 -37.16 14.44
C LYS A 664 -2.95 -35.84 15.05
N PHE A 665 -2.25 -35.36 16.07
CA PHE A 665 -2.56 -34.05 16.65
C PHE A 665 -2.35 -32.92 15.62
N LYS A 666 -3.23 -31.92 15.65
CA LYS A 666 -2.99 -30.63 15.02
C LYS A 666 -1.79 -29.94 15.66
N ASP A 667 -1.11 -29.15 14.86
CA ASP A 667 -0.08 -28.25 15.36
C ASP A 667 -0.69 -27.21 16.32
N PRO A 668 -0.05 -26.92 17.46
CA PRO A 668 -0.56 -25.95 18.44
C PRO A 668 -0.81 -24.56 17.85
N SER A 669 0.03 -24.15 16.90
CA SER A 669 -0.15 -22.89 16.17
C SER A 669 -1.47 -22.84 15.40
N SER A 670 -1.92 -23.96 14.84
CA SER A 670 -3.22 -24.04 14.13
C SER A 670 -4.39 -23.87 15.09
N ILE A 671 -4.32 -24.49 16.26
CA ILE A 671 -5.36 -24.34 17.29
C ILE A 671 -5.42 -22.90 17.81
N LEU A 672 -4.26 -22.27 18.06
CA LEU A 672 -4.19 -20.86 18.47
C LEU A 672 -4.74 -19.93 17.39
N ARG A 673 -4.43 -20.19 16.11
CA ARG A 673 -4.98 -19.42 14.98
C ARG A 673 -6.51 -19.51 14.94
N GLU A 674 -7.08 -20.72 15.02
CA GLU A 674 -8.53 -20.91 15.06
C GLU A 674 -9.17 -20.19 16.26
N LEU A 675 -8.55 -20.23 17.44
CA LEU A 675 -9.01 -19.48 18.62
C LEU A 675 -9.00 -17.97 18.39
N LEU A 676 -7.90 -17.43 17.86
CA LEU A 676 -7.74 -16.00 17.63
C LEU A 676 -8.69 -15.50 16.54
N ASP A 677 -8.89 -16.28 15.46
CA ASP A 677 -9.86 -15.95 14.41
C ASP A 677 -11.29 -15.91 14.96
N ASN A 678 -11.69 -16.89 15.78
CA ASN A 678 -13.00 -16.88 16.44
C ASN A 678 -13.18 -15.64 17.33
N ILE A 679 -12.19 -15.30 18.15
CA ILE A 679 -12.22 -14.11 19.00
C ILE A 679 -12.33 -12.83 18.17
N TYR A 680 -11.56 -12.73 17.08
CA TYR A 680 -11.60 -11.57 16.21
C TYR A 680 -12.97 -11.41 15.54
N ARG A 681 -13.55 -12.49 15.03
CA ARG A 681 -14.90 -12.47 14.42
C ARG A 681 -15.99 -12.04 15.41
N GLU A 682 -15.85 -12.39 16.69
CA GLU A 682 -16.84 -12.04 17.72
C GLU A 682 -16.64 -10.62 18.28
N LEU A 683 -15.40 -10.18 18.47
CA LEU A 683 -15.09 -8.94 19.21
C LEU A 683 -14.52 -7.81 18.34
N ASN A 684 -14.21 -8.08 17.07
CA ASN A 684 -13.52 -7.18 16.14
C ASN A 684 -12.21 -6.60 16.71
N GLY A 685 -11.49 -7.37 17.52
CA GLY A 685 -10.24 -6.94 18.14
C GLY A 685 -9.69 -7.94 19.17
N PHE A 686 -8.50 -7.65 19.70
CA PHE A 686 -7.75 -8.56 20.58
C PHE A 686 -7.49 -8.02 21.99
N GLU A 687 -8.10 -6.90 22.38
CA GLU A 687 -7.89 -6.28 23.70
C GLU A 687 -8.16 -7.25 24.88
N ASN A 688 -9.05 -8.23 24.66
CA ASN A 688 -9.42 -9.25 25.65
C ASN A 688 -8.62 -10.56 25.56
N ALA A 689 -7.71 -10.70 24.57
CA ALA A 689 -6.90 -11.89 24.35
C ALA A 689 -5.39 -11.62 24.14
N PRO A 690 -4.75 -10.66 24.85
CA PRO A 690 -3.34 -10.36 24.65
C PRO A 690 -2.43 -11.53 25.04
N ASP A 691 -2.86 -12.38 25.97
CA ASP A 691 -2.16 -13.60 26.38
C ASP A 691 -2.15 -14.68 25.29
N LEU A 692 -3.22 -14.82 24.51
CA LEU A 692 -3.22 -15.76 23.37
C LEU A 692 -2.33 -15.25 22.23
N LEU A 693 -2.36 -13.95 21.96
CA LEU A 693 -1.43 -13.32 21.02
C LEU A 693 0.02 -13.46 21.50
N PHE A 694 0.29 -13.27 22.79
CA PHE A 694 1.62 -13.48 23.38
C PHE A 694 2.13 -14.90 23.11
N VAL A 695 1.31 -15.91 23.41
CA VAL A 695 1.67 -17.32 23.19
C VAL A 695 1.90 -17.58 21.72
N TYR A 696 1.00 -17.12 20.84
CA TYR A 696 1.14 -17.31 19.39
C TYR A 696 2.41 -16.65 18.83
N HIS A 697 2.58 -15.35 19.03
CA HIS A 697 3.67 -14.59 18.44
C HIS A 697 5.03 -15.03 18.98
N PHE A 698 5.16 -15.26 20.29
CA PHE A 698 6.46 -15.57 20.85
C PHE A 698 6.85 -17.04 20.76
N MET A 699 5.89 -17.96 20.80
CA MET A 699 6.22 -19.38 20.74
C MET A 699 6.25 -19.94 19.32
N TYR A 700 5.40 -19.44 18.41
CA TYR A 700 5.12 -20.14 17.14
C TYR A 700 5.18 -19.28 15.87
N ASN A 701 5.06 -17.95 15.95
CA ASN A 701 5.06 -17.10 14.77
C ASN A 701 6.49 -16.77 14.30
N SER A 702 6.81 -17.05 13.03
CA SER A 702 8.12 -16.78 12.44
C SER A 702 8.41 -15.32 12.11
N ASN A 703 7.40 -14.45 12.14
CA ASN A 703 7.53 -12.99 12.05
C ASN A 703 7.89 -12.35 13.41
N SER A 704 8.05 -13.16 14.47
CA SER A 704 8.45 -12.73 15.82
C SER A 704 9.49 -13.71 16.39
N LEU A 705 9.49 -13.95 17.71
CA LEU A 705 10.53 -14.70 18.41
C LEU A 705 10.60 -16.20 18.05
N ASN A 706 9.46 -16.82 17.71
CA ASN A 706 9.36 -18.23 17.30
C ASN A 706 10.14 -19.23 18.19
N ILE A 707 10.12 -19.02 19.51
CA ILE A 707 11.04 -19.64 20.47
C ILE A 707 11.07 -21.16 20.34
N ARG A 708 9.90 -21.79 20.19
CA ARG A 708 9.80 -23.25 20.08
C ARG A 708 10.57 -23.75 18.87
N ASN A 709 10.36 -23.16 17.70
CA ASN A 709 10.95 -23.62 16.45
C ASN A 709 12.44 -23.29 16.36
N GLU A 710 12.84 -22.08 16.76
CA GLU A 710 14.25 -21.68 16.77
C GLU A 710 15.09 -22.53 17.73
N CYS A 711 14.53 -22.88 18.90
CA CYS A 711 15.18 -23.75 19.89
C CYS A 711 15.29 -25.20 19.40
N ILE A 712 14.18 -25.82 18.95
CA ILE A 712 14.17 -27.23 18.49
C ILE A 712 15.09 -27.46 17.29
N HIS A 713 15.23 -26.47 16.41
CA HIS A 713 16.13 -26.55 15.27
C HIS A 713 17.57 -26.12 15.57
N GLY A 714 17.88 -25.78 16.83
CA GLY A 714 19.23 -25.41 17.25
C GLY A 714 19.73 -24.11 16.61
N ARG A 715 18.84 -23.14 16.37
CA ARG A 715 19.19 -21.83 15.80
C ARG A 715 19.40 -20.77 16.89
N GLU A 716 18.49 -20.67 17.86
CA GLU A 716 18.54 -19.69 18.96
C GLU A 716 18.06 -20.30 20.29
N TYR A 717 18.22 -19.57 21.41
CA TYR A 717 17.77 -19.97 22.77
C TYR A 717 18.43 -21.23 23.35
N ILE A 718 19.70 -21.47 23.00
CA ILE A 718 20.45 -22.67 23.41
C ILE A 718 21.33 -22.42 24.64
N GLU A 719 21.86 -21.22 24.79
CA GLU A 719 22.80 -20.88 25.88
C GLU A 719 22.71 -19.41 26.34
N GLY A 720 23.40 -19.09 27.43
CA GLY A 720 23.56 -17.73 27.95
C GLY A 720 22.26 -17.04 28.39
N ASN A 721 22.14 -15.74 28.09
CA ASN A 721 20.94 -14.98 28.41
C ASN A 721 19.74 -15.36 27.53
N GLN A 722 19.98 -15.84 26.31
CA GLN A 722 18.91 -16.23 25.40
C GLN A 722 18.15 -17.45 25.91
N ILE A 723 18.83 -18.49 26.42
CA ILE A 723 18.11 -19.63 27.00
C ILE A 723 17.28 -19.23 28.23
N ARG A 724 17.79 -18.36 29.10
CA ARG A 724 17.05 -17.85 30.26
C ARG A 724 15.82 -17.05 29.83
N PHE A 725 15.95 -16.22 28.80
CA PHE A 725 14.82 -15.50 28.22
C PHE A 725 13.77 -16.45 27.61
N GLY A 726 14.20 -17.41 26.78
CA GLY A 726 13.32 -18.41 26.18
C GLY A 726 12.58 -19.24 27.23
N PHE A 727 13.29 -19.63 28.31
CA PHE A 727 12.72 -20.32 29.46
C PHE A 727 11.63 -19.48 30.16
N LYS A 728 11.91 -18.22 30.50
CA LYS A 728 10.93 -17.34 31.15
C LYS A 728 9.68 -17.14 30.29
N VAL A 729 9.85 -16.86 29.00
CA VAL A 729 8.72 -16.66 28.07
C VAL A 729 7.88 -17.94 27.97
N THR A 730 8.51 -19.10 27.82
CA THR A 730 7.79 -20.38 27.71
C THR A 730 7.06 -20.73 29.00
N LEU A 731 7.68 -20.49 30.15
CA LEU A 731 7.09 -20.71 31.47
C LEU A 731 5.86 -19.81 31.70
N LEU A 732 5.96 -18.54 31.33
CA LEU A 732 4.86 -17.58 31.40
C LEU A 732 3.73 -17.94 30.41
N ALA A 733 4.07 -18.34 29.18
CA ALA A 733 3.10 -18.81 28.20
C ALA A 733 2.29 -20.00 28.72
N LEU A 734 2.96 -20.96 29.36
CA LEU A 734 2.33 -22.11 29.99
C LEU A 734 1.39 -21.69 31.13
N TYR A 735 1.84 -20.77 31.99
CA TYR A 735 1.02 -20.24 33.07
C TYR A 735 -0.20 -19.47 32.53
N MET A 736 -0.06 -18.66 31.48
CA MET A 736 -1.17 -17.94 30.84
C MET A 736 -2.25 -18.87 30.31
N VAL A 737 -1.87 -19.91 29.55
CA VAL A 737 -2.83 -20.85 28.98
C VAL A 737 -3.58 -21.60 30.09
N LYS A 738 -2.87 -22.02 31.13
CA LYS A 738 -3.48 -22.66 32.31
C LYS A 738 -4.45 -21.72 33.03
N TYR A 739 -3.99 -20.50 33.33
CA TYR A 739 -4.78 -19.48 34.00
C TYR A 739 -6.08 -19.17 33.24
N ARG A 740 -6.00 -18.93 31.91
CA ARG A 740 -7.17 -18.66 31.08
C ARG A 740 -8.15 -19.82 31.08
N ARG A 741 -7.66 -21.05 30.99
CA ARG A 741 -8.52 -22.24 31.03
C ARG A 741 -9.29 -22.34 32.35
N ASP A 742 -8.60 -22.17 33.47
CA ASP A 742 -9.21 -22.26 34.80
C ASP A 742 -10.25 -21.14 35.02
N LEU A 743 -9.99 -19.95 34.46
CA LEU A 743 -10.90 -18.81 34.49
C LEU A 743 -12.19 -19.11 33.70
N ILE A 744 -12.07 -19.70 32.51
CA ILE A 744 -13.22 -20.13 31.69
C ILE A 744 -14.03 -21.19 32.44
N LEU A 745 -13.39 -22.24 32.93
CA LEU A 745 -14.05 -23.34 33.64
C LEU A 745 -14.82 -22.85 34.87
N THR A 746 -14.21 -21.95 35.64
CA THR A 746 -14.83 -21.35 36.83
C THR A 746 -16.05 -20.51 36.47
N ASN A 747 -16.00 -19.79 35.34
CA ASN A 747 -17.12 -18.98 34.88
C ASN A 747 -18.27 -19.86 34.37
N THR A 748 -18.01 -20.88 33.56
CA THR A 748 -19.04 -21.84 33.12
C THR A 748 -19.75 -22.50 34.29
N ALA A 749 -19.00 -22.96 35.31
CA ALA A 749 -19.57 -23.58 36.51
C ALA A 749 -20.44 -22.61 37.35
N LYS A 750 -20.18 -21.30 37.30
CA LYS A 750 -21.01 -20.28 37.95
C LYS A 750 -22.29 -19.98 37.17
N THR A 751 -22.25 -20.06 35.84
CA THR A 751 -23.41 -19.82 34.96
C THR A 751 -24.42 -20.97 35.05
N ASP A 752 -23.95 -22.21 35.13
CA ASP A 752 -24.80 -23.40 35.31
C ASP A 752 -25.52 -23.41 36.67
N ARG A 753 -24.90 -22.83 37.71
CA ARG A 753 -25.51 -22.66 39.05
C ARG A 753 -26.52 -21.51 39.17
N LYS A 754 -26.61 -20.63 38.17
CA LYS A 754 -27.62 -19.55 38.12
C LYS A 754 -28.82 -19.89 37.23
N THR A 755 -28.70 -20.94 36.42
CA THR A 755 -29.72 -21.42 35.49
C THR A 755 -30.36 -22.74 35.95
N SER A 756 -29.87 -23.31 37.06
CA SER A 756 -30.53 -24.33 37.89
C SER A 756 -31.11 -23.69 39.14
#